data_AF-A0A4R3I8H4-F1
#
_entry.id   AF-A0A4R3I8H4-F1
#
_cell.length_a   1.000
_cell.length_b   1.000
_cell.length_c   1.000
_cell.angle_alpha   90.00
_cell.angle_beta   90.00
_cell.angle_gamma   90.00
#
_symmetry.space_group_name_H-M   'P 1'
#
loop_
_entity.id
_entity.type
_entity.pdbx_description
1 polymer ?
#
loop_
_entity_poly.entity_id
_entity_poly.type
_entity_poly.pdbx_seq_one_letter_code
_entity_poly.pdbx_strand_id
1 'polypeptide(L)'
;MRNNAIARCQLGSSYFPVIQLTGKEDLSECFEFSVRLSDANKIIYTDTLIGKPAQLSFHDNTGNFRILTCDIHQAEQDANSISLLLKPSLSRGEYLQQSRVFMYRSRVEIIEQVLGELGYGRWQIHWHSDINESALTATFIQANESQLSFFKRLVAELGCFFWFDSDGKEEQINIALDFAHTPFTAPIVTTEQTKREAMAGKDSPLTRAWVSTMPTATYQMHCRPQQPLKAASSASNCESTLSLQEGAKAQAENQNRKNQLAGSEQFFVTGSFPILACGYSSAIPAYWSKDGFSDDLTCVALEHEGEVFDAQNPELGLKYSVRATLLKRASGYAPAFPEMPELPLAFPAKIESADNLAYLDDRGQYQLRMGFSNNNTELLNHTNASPAIERMVPFANANQELNTGWHFPLLDNSTVLVTLLNNDPNRPCIMGFASEFGQDGPVNSSNKHQSRIVTPSQNELTLDDELPNIRLQTLDGQTILELNCASAGPYIMLAAQYGPIKLTAGQYQRWIVQENLIQKHGGAYLEKVNTDSIVNIDGNRQLQSAKQQIVRSKANTSFISDGHQHWQTKSKGMTLRIEGAVTISSKGSQLNKTSSGSYLVQAPNDITFTGTGGGTMTISNGTGGFKIDSSGNIKAFGNKVTLGGPSGVSFAGNVSYVIPGANAPASAASVSPADVPYINVLLNESEEEAGNEGQDAPFMFSL
;
A
#
# COMPACT_ATOMS: atom_id res chain seq x y z
N MET A 1 -7.55 6.28 75.46
CA MET A 1 -6.87 5.23 74.67
C MET A 1 -6.38 5.89 73.39
N ARG A 2 -5.09 5.82 73.08
CA ARG A 2 -4.44 6.61 72.02
C ARG A 2 -4.76 6.00 70.64
N ASN A 3 -5.10 6.87 69.68
CA ASN A 3 -5.53 6.56 68.31
C ASN A 3 -4.34 6.15 67.43
N ASN A 4 -3.88 4.90 67.52
CA ASN A 4 -2.84 4.41 66.62
C ASN A 4 -3.49 3.53 65.54
N ALA A 5 -3.15 3.78 64.27
CA ALA A 5 -3.53 2.85 63.21
C ALA A 5 -2.68 1.59 63.36
N ILE A 6 -3.29 0.42 63.19
CA ILE A 6 -2.55 -0.84 63.22
C ILE A 6 -2.44 -1.32 61.78
N ALA A 7 -1.21 -1.44 61.28
CA ALA A 7 -0.94 -2.09 60.00
C ALA A 7 -0.32 -3.47 60.25
N ARG A 8 -0.85 -4.50 59.59
CA ARG A 8 -0.35 -5.88 59.66
C ARG A 8 -0.14 -6.43 58.27
N CYS A 9 0.97 -7.12 58.07
CA CYS A 9 1.23 -7.86 56.84
C CYS A 9 1.06 -9.35 57.12
N GLN A 10 0.23 -10.02 56.33
CA GLN A 10 0.05 -11.45 56.36
C GLN A 10 0.95 -12.10 55.31
N LEU A 11 1.78 -13.05 55.75
CA LEU A 11 2.60 -13.90 54.90
C LEU A 11 2.16 -15.35 55.14
N GLY A 12 1.54 -15.98 54.14
CA GLY A 12 0.92 -17.30 54.30
C GLY A 12 -0.18 -17.30 55.38
N SER A 13 -0.02 -18.12 56.43
CA SER A 13 -0.95 -18.20 57.56
C SER A 13 -0.59 -17.30 58.75
N SER A 14 0.50 -16.54 58.66
CA SER A 14 1.07 -15.79 59.79
C SER A 14 0.93 -14.28 59.59
N TYR A 15 0.59 -13.56 60.67
CA TYR A 15 0.52 -12.10 60.69
C TYR A 15 1.73 -11.50 61.37
N PHE A 16 2.29 -10.46 60.75
CA PHE A 16 3.46 -9.75 61.25
C PHE A 16 3.12 -8.27 61.46
N PRO A 17 3.51 -7.67 62.60
CA PRO A 17 3.32 -6.25 62.82
C PRO A 17 4.24 -5.45 61.90
N VAL A 18 3.67 -4.46 61.22
CA VAL A 18 4.42 -3.51 60.41
C VAL A 18 5.05 -2.48 61.34
N ILE A 19 6.36 -2.27 61.24
CA ILE A 19 7.13 -1.29 62.03
C ILE A 19 7.46 -0.03 61.25
N GLN A 20 7.51 -0.11 59.93
CA GLN A 20 7.64 1.04 59.04
C GLN A 20 6.86 0.79 57.77
N LEU A 21 6.20 1.83 57.26
CA LEU A 21 5.36 1.80 56.09
C LEU A 21 5.60 3.06 55.28
N THR A 22 5.89 2.88 53.99
CA THR A 22 5.76 3.92 52.99
C THR A 22 5.00 3.33 51.82
N GLY A 23 4.03 4.04 51.27
CA GLY A 23 3.33 3.54 50.10
C GLY A 23 2.59 4.58 49.31
N LYS A 24 2.20 4.20 48.11
CA LYS A 24 1.54 5.06 47.14
C LYS A 24 0.44 4.29 46.44
N GLU A 25 -0.74 4.90 46.35
CA GLU A 25 -1.88 4.42 45.56
C GLU A 25 -2.32 5.56 44.65
N ASP A 26 -2.50 5.33 43.35
CA ASP A 26 -3.05 6.32 42.41
C ASP A 26 -4.02 5.63 41.46
N LEU A 27 -5.04 6.35 41.01
CA LEU A 27 -5.91 5.87 39.96
C LEU A 27 -5.09 5.61 38.69
N SER A 28 -5.40 4.51 38.04
CA SER A 28 -4.75 4.03 36.82
C SER A 28 -3.25 3.75 36.93
N GLU A 29 -2.73 3.61 38.15
CA GLU A 29 -1.35 3.23 38.44
C GLU A 29 -1.30 2.03 39.38
N CYS A 30 -0.24 1.23 39.29
CA CYS A 30 -0.02 0.13 40.22
C CYS A 30 0.38 0.70 41.58
N PHE A 31 -0.31 0.29 42.66
CA PHE A 31 0.10 0.68 44.00
C PHE A 31 1.46 0.10 44.36
N GLU A 32 2.18 0.77 45.25
CA GLU A 32 3.48 0.32 45.73
C GLU A 32 3.58 0.56 47.23
N PHE A 33 3.89 -0.50 48.00
CA PHE A 33 4.08 -0.41 49.44
C PHE A 33 5.44 -1.00 49.83
N SER A 34 6.30 -0.17 50.39
CA SER A 34 7.50 -0.59 51.11
C SER A 34 7.16 -0.77 52.59
N VAL A 35 7.11 -2.01 53.05
CA VAL A 35 6.82 -2.36 54.45
C VAL A 35 8.04 -2.96 55.12
N ARG A 36 8.31 -2.54 56.35
CA ARG A 36 9.25 -3.23 57.23
C ARG A 36 8.48 -3.96 58.31
N LEU A 37 8.73 -5.26 58.43
CA LEU A 37 8.08 -6.16 59.38
C LEU A 37 9.04 -6.49 60.52
N SER A 38 8.51 -6.66 61.74
CA SER A 38 9.29 -7.20 62.86
C SER A 38 9.43 -8.72 62.72
N ASP A 39 10.66 -9.23 62.70
CA ASP A 39 10.98 -10.67 62.66
C ASP A 39 11.80 -11.07 63.89
N ALA A 40 11.25 -10.80 65.08
CA ALA A 40 11.93 -11.06 66.35
C ALA A 40 12.33 -12.53 66.57
N ASN A 41 11.61 -13.46 65.92
CA ASN A 41 11.83 -14.91 66.06
C ASN A 41 12.57 -15.54 64.87
N LYS A 42 12.99 -14.76 63.87
CA LYS A 42 13.68 -15.22 62.65
C LYS A 42 12.97 -16.38 61.96
N ILE A 43 11.66 -16.24 61.79
CA ILE A 43 10.81 -17.30 61.21
C ILE A 43 10.53 -17.08 59.72
N ILE A 44 10.90 -15.93 59.18
CA ILE A 44 10.67 -15.57 57.78
C ILE A 44 11.95 -15.83 56.97
N TYR A 45 11.81 -16.58 55.87
CA TYR A 45 12.90 -16.89 54.93
C TYR A 45 12.70 -16.12 53.62
N THR A 46 13.46 -15.05 53.41
CA THR A 46 13.29 -14.10 52.28
C THR A 46 13.39 -14.76 50.91
N ASP A 47 14.25 -15.77 50.75
CA ASP A 47 14.45 -16.48 49.48
C ASP A 47 13.19 -17.20 48.97
N THR A 48 12.22 -17.45 49.85
CA THR A 48 10.97 -18.14 49.52
C THR A 48 9.79 -17.20 49.32
N LEU A 49 9.98 -15.90 49.55
CA LEU A 49 8.91 -14.90 49.57
C LEU A 49 8.64 -14.25 48.20
N ILE A 50 9.65 -14.08 47.36
CA ILE A 50 9.50 -13.37 46.08
C ILE A 50 8.45 -14.09 45.21
N GLY A 51 7.49 -13.32 44.68
CA GLY A 51 6.36 -13.82 43.88
C GLY A 51 5.28 -14.56 44.67
N LYS A 52 5.35 -14.60 46.02
CA LYS A 52 4.25 -15.10 46.86
C LYS A 52 3.26 -13.99 47.17
N PRO A 53 1.97 -14.34 47.36
CA PRO A 53 0.96 -13.38 47.76
C PRO A 53 1.18 -12.95 49.21
N ALA A 54 0.87 -11.69 49.48
CA ALA A 54 0.81 -11.08 50.81
C ALA A 54 -0.47 -10.27 50.95
N GLN A 55 -0.93 -10.10 52.20
CA GLN A 55 -2.04 -9.20 52.50
C GLN A 55 -1.61 -8.10 53.45
N LEU A 56 -1.70 -6.86 53.02
CA LEU A 56 -1.47 -5.69 53.86
C LEU A 56 -2.81 -5.19 54.39
N SER A 57 -3.01 -5.26 55.70
CA SER A 57 -4.24 -4.81 56.34
C SER A 57 -4.01 -3.55 57.17
N PHE A 58 -4.94 -2.61 57.07
CA PHE A 58 -4.97 -1.38 57.85
C PHE A 58 -6.21 -1.39 58.74
N HIS A 59 -6.03 -1.17 60.03
CA HIS A 59 -7.10 -1.16 61.02
C HIS A 59 -7.22 0.22 61.64
N ASP A 60 -8.46 0.71 61.71
CA ASP A 60 -8.79 1.90 62.47
C ASP A 60 -9.04 1.57 63.96
N ASN A 61 -9.25 2.61 64.76
CA ASN A 61 -9.51 2.49 66.19
C ASN A 61 -10.98 2.14 66.53
N THR A 62 -11.85 2.08 65.53
CA THR A 62 -13.28 1.75 65.67
C THR A 62 -13.58 0.29 65.29
N GLY A 63 -12.56 -0.45 64.83
CA GLY A 63 -12.67 -1.84 64.44
C GLY A 63 -12.95 -2.05 62.95
N ASN A 64 -12.97 -1.00 62.13
CA ASN A 64 -13.00 -1.15 60.68
C ASN A 64 -11.59 -1.42 60.17
N PHE A 65 -11.52 -2.14 59.06
CA PHE A 65 -10.25 -2.46 58.42
C PHE A 65 -10.40 -2.47 56.90
N ARG A 66 -9.29 -2.26 56.21
CA ARG A 66 -9.15 -2.51 54.77
C ARG A 66 -7.99 -3.47 54.53
N ILE A 67 -8.08 -4.26 53.47
CA ILE A 67 -7.05 -5.25 53.08
C ILE A 67 -6.64 -4.95 51.65
N LEU A 68 -5.34 -4.95 51.39
CA LEU A 68 -4.76 -4.98 50.06
C LEU A 68 -4.11 -6.34 49.86
N THR A 69 -4.59 -7.11 48.89
CA THR A 69 -3.95 -8.36 48.45
C THR A 69 -2.98 -8.02 47.32
N CYS A 70 -1.75 -8.54 47.40
CA CYS A 70 -0.63 -8.12 46.56
C CYS A 70 0.42 -9.23 46.42
N ASP A 71 1.39 -9.03 45.52
CA ASP A 71 2.57 -9.89 45.36
C ASP A 71 3.82 -9.23 45.97
N ILE A 72 4.72 -10.07 46.51
CA ILE A 72 6.02 -9.63 47.02
C ILE A 72 7.02 -9.54 45.85
N HIS A 73 7.45 -8.33 45.51
CA HIS A 73 8.39 -8.05 44.42
C HIS A 73 9.86 -8.04 44.88
N GLN A 74 10.12 -7.62 46.11
CA GLN A 74 11.45 -7.57 46.71
C GLN A 74 11.34 -7.96 48.18
N ALA A 75 12.33 -8.68 48.70
CA ALA A 75 12.42 -9.05 50.10
C ALA A 75 13.88 -8.98 50.56
N GLU A 76 14.15 -8.16 51.57
CA GLU A 76 15.48 -7.98 52.14
C GLU A 76 15.45 -8.23 53.65
N GLN A 77 16.41 -9.03 54.14
CA GLN A 77 16.52 -9.37 55.55
C GLN A 77 17.53 -8.47 56.26
N ASP A 78 17.07 -7.82 57.32
CA ASP A 78 17.90 -7.09 58.29
C ASP A 78 18.10 -7.94 59.56
N ALA A 79 18.80 -7.41 60.57
CA ALA A 79 19.16 -8.18 61.77
C ALA A 79 17.96 -8.80 62.53
N ASN A 80 16.87 -8.02 62.69
CA ASN A 80 15.63 -8.41 63.39
C ASN A 80 14.35 -7.94 62.64
N SER A 81 14.48 -7.55 61.37
CA SER A 81 13.37 -7.04 60.56
C SER A 81 13.51 -7.45 59.11
N ILE A 82 12.42 -7.39 58.37
CA ILE A 82 12.40 -7.68 56.93
C ILE A 82 11.72 -6.56 56.20
N SER A 83 12.37 -6.07 55.16
CA SER A 83 11.83 -5.04 54.27
C SER A 83 11.26 -5.73 53.03
N LEU A 84 9.98 -5.48 52.72
CA LEU A 84 9.27 -6.03 51.58
C LEU A 84 8.77 -4.91 50.67
N LEU A 85 8.90 -5.11 49.36
CA LEU A 85 8.21 -4.31 48.35
C LEU A 85 6.98 -5.07 47.85
N LEU A 86 5.81 -4.51 48.11
CA LEU A 86 4.52 -5.08 47.77
C LEU A 86 3.89 -4.31 46.61
N LYS A 87 3.47 -5.02 45.57
CA LYS A 87 2.84 -4.44 44.38
C LYS A 87 1.67 -5.33 43.91
N PRO A 88 0.69 -4.81 43.15
CA PRO A 88 -0.38 -5.65 42.60
C PRO A 88 0.18 -6.62 41.55
N SER A 89 -0.56 -7.71 41.31
CA SER A 89 -0.23 -8.74 40.33
C SER A 89 -0.04 -8.17 38.92
N LEU A 90 -0.75 -7.08 38.59
CA LEU A 90 -0.65 -6.33 37.34
C LEU A 90 0.77 -5.79 37.09
N SER A 91 1.53 -5.50 38.14
CA SER A 91 2.90 -4.96 38.04
C SER A 91 3.88 -5.92 37.37
N ARG A 92 3.59 -7.23 37.39
CA ARG A 92 4.39 -8.23 36.66
C ARG A 92 4.43 -7.97 35.16
N GLY A 93 3.40 -7.32 34.62
CA GLY A 93 3.32 -6.93 33.22
C GLY A 93 4.38 -5.93 32.78
N GLU A 94 5.05 -5.25 33.71
CA GLU A 94 6.18 -4.34 33.40
C GLU A 94 7.36 -5.11 32.79
N TYR A 95 7.59 -6.35 33.22
CA TYR A 95 8.69 -7.19 32.76
C TYR A 95 8.36 -8.02 31.50
N LEU A 96 7.10 -7.95 31.03
CA LEU A 96 6.60 -8.73 29.89
C LEU A 96 6.48 -7.84 28.65
N GLN A 97 7.60 -7.60 27.98
CA GLN A 97 7.63 -6.89 26.71
C GLN A 97 7.25 -7.83 25.56
N GLN A 98 6.25 -7.43 24.77
CA GLN A 98 5.72 -8.26 23.69
C GLN A 98 5.31 -7.44 22.47
N SER A 99 5.21 -8.17 21.35
CA SER A 99 4.76 -7.65 20.07
C SER A 99 3.70 -8.58 19.49
N ARG A 100 2.45 -8.12 19.41
CA ARG A 100 1.27 -8.94 19.08
C ARG A 100 0.25 -8.18 18.25
N VAL A 101 -0.54 -8.92 17.48
CA VAL A 101 -1.66 -8.39 16.70
C VAL A 101 -2.93 -9.07 17.18
N PHE A 102 -3.94 -8.27 17.53
CA PHE A 102 -5.26 -8.73 17.95
C PHE A 102 -6.28 -8.32 16.89
N MET A 103 -6.90 -9.29 16.23
CA MET A 103 -7.86 -9.04 15.16
C MET A 103 -9.27 -9.38 15.60
N TYR A 104 -10.26 -8.62 15.13
CA TYR A 104 -11.68 -8.89 15.37
C TYR A 104 -12.04 -9.07 16.86
N ARG A 105 -11.40 -8.27 17.73
CA ARG A 105 -11.66 -8.22 19.17
C ARG A 105 -12.00 -6.79 19.59
N SER A 106 -12.76 -6.63 20.67
CA SER A 106 -12.93 -5.33 21.34
C SER A 106 -11.78 -5.05 22.30
N ARG A 107 -11.60 -3.79 22.74
CA ARG A 107 -10.60 -3.47 23.77
C ARG A 107 -10.93 -4.15 25.09
N VAL A 108 -12.21 -4.25 25.45
CA VAL A 108 -12.67 -4.99 26.63
C VAL A 108 -12.17 -6.45 26.59
N GLU A 109 -12.38 -7.15 25.49
CA GLU A 109 -11.94 -8.55 25.33
C GLU A 109 -10.41 -8.67 25.44
N ILE A 110 -9.66 -7.74 24.85
CA ILE A 110 -8.20 -7.74 24.90
C ILE A 110 -7.70 -7.43 26.31
N ILE A 111 -8.33 -6.48 27.00
CA ILE A 111 -8.01 -6.13 28.39
C ILE A 111 -8.21 -7.34 29.30
N GLU A 112 -9.35 -8.04 29.17
CA GLU A 112 -9.63 -9.25 29.95
C GLU A 112 -8.64 -10.38 29.65
N GLN A 113 -8.26 -10.55 28.37
CA GLN A 113 -7.23 -11.51 27.99
C GLN A 113 -5.88 -11.16 28.61
N VAL A 114 -5.45 -9.90 28.52
CA VAL A 114 -4.18 -9.41 29.07
C VAL A 114 -4.13 -9.60 30.59
N LEU A 115 -5.21 -9.29 31.29
CA LEU A 115 -5.32 -9.53 32.73
C LEU A 115 -5.30 -11.04 33.05
N GLY A 116 -5.98 -11.86 32.26
CA GLY A 116 -5.97 -13.31 32.41
C GLY A 116 -4.57 -13.93 32.26
N GLU A 117 -3.79 -13.45 31.30
CA GLU A 117 -2.39 -13.85 31.09
C GLU A 117 -1.50 -13.43 32.27
N LEU A 118 -1.82 -12.32 32.92
CA LEU A 118 -1.18 -11.88 34.16
C LEU A 118 -1.75 -12.56 35.41
N GLY A 119 -2.62 -13.57 35.27
CA GLY A 119 -3.10 -14.41 36.37
C GLY A 119 -4.38 -13.94 37.06
N TYR A 120 -5.07 -12.93 36.56
CA TYR A 120 -6.39 -12.54 37.08
C TYR A 120 -7.48 -13.50 36.57
N GLY A 121 -8.25 -14.07 37.49
CA GLY A 121 -9.49 -14.77 37.17
C GLY A 121 -10.57 -13.81 36.68
N ARG A 122 -11.54 -14.30 35.90
CA ARG A 122 -12.66 -13.46 35.41
C ARG A 122 -13.48 -12.82 36.52
N TRP A 123 -13.60 -13.49 37.67
CA TRP A 123 -14.28 -12.96 38.84
C TRP A 123 -13.47 -11.89 39.57
N GLN A 124 -12.17 -11.73 39.24
CA GLN A 124 -11.31 -10.70 39.80
C GLN A 124 -11.39 -9.35 39.06
N ILE A 125 -12.06 -9.34 37.89
CA ILE A 125 -12.13 -8.20 36.97
C ILE A 125 -13.54 -7.63 37.03
N HIS A 126 -13.65 -6.38 37.48
CA HIS A 126 -14.93 -5.72 37.69
C HIS A 126 -15.08 -4.49 36.80
N TRP A 127 -15.97 -4.58 35.82
CA TRP A 127 -16.43 -3.43 35.05
C TRP A 127 -17.61 -2.77 35.77
N HIS A 128 -17.46 -1.50 36.13
CA HIS A 128 -18.49 -0.71 36.82
C HIS A 128 -19.31 0.17 35.87
N SER A 129 -18.98 0.18 34.58
CA SER A 129 -19.68 0.94 33.56
C SER A 129 -19.91 0.07 32.33
N ASP A 130 -21.07 0.21 31.67
CA ASP A 130 -21.34 -0.46 30.41
C ASP A 130 -20.51 0.16 29.28
N ILE A 131 -19.45 -0.53 28.88
CA ILE A 131 -18.58 -0.09 27.79
C ILE A 131 -19.21 -0.48 26.45
N ASN A 132 -19.78 0.50 25.75
CA ASN A 132 -20.32 0.26 24.41
C ASN A 132 -19.26 0.52 23.33
N GLU A 133 -18.49 -0.52 22.99
CA GLU A 133 -17.70 -0.55 21.76
C GLU A 133 -18.61 -1.01 20.61
N SER A 134 -19.34 -0.07 19.99
CA SER A 134 -20.37 -0.34 18.97
C SER A 134 -19.89 -1.08 17.70
N ALA A 135 -18.60 -1.39 17.56
CA ALA A 135 -18.05 -2.16 16.44
C ALA A 135 -16.77 -2.92 16.85
N LEU A 136 -16.68 -4.20 16.47
CA LEU A 136 -15.40 -4.90 16.43
C LEU A 136 -14.47 -4.11 15.52
N THR A 137 -13.32 -3.69 16.03
CA THR A 137 -12.34 -2.98 15.23
C THR A 137 -11.50 -3.98 14.44
N ALA A 138 -10.96 -3.53 13.30
CA ALA A 138 -10.23 -4.41 12.40
C ALA A 138 -8.97 -4.97 13.08
N THR A 139 -8.19 -4.17 13.85
CA THR A 139 -6.98 -4.64 14.55
C THR A 139 -6.48 -3.71 15.63
N PHE A 140 -5.95 -4.33 16.69
CA PHE A 140 -5.08 -3.70 17.69
C PHE A 140 -3.68 -4.29 17.65
N ILE A 141 -2.68 -3.42 17.76
CA ILE A 141 -1.28 -3.84 17.77
C ILE A 141 -0.68 -3.54 19.14
N GLN A 142 -0.10 -4.57 19.75
CA GLN A 142 0.89 -4.41 20.79
C GLN A 142 2.26 -4.31 20.13
N ALA A 143 2.90 -3.14 20.14
CA ALA A 143 4.14 -2.90 19.40
C ALA A 143 5.29 -2.57 20.35
N ASN A 144 6.16 -3.55 20.61
CA ASN A 144 7.34 -3.40 21.46
C ASN A 144 7.07 -2.79 22.85
N GLU A 145 5.86 -2.96 23.38
CA GLU A 145 5.43 -2.36 24.65
C GLU A 145 5.29 -3.45 25.73
N SER A 146 5.54 -3.06 26.98
CA SER A 146 5.25 -3.93 28.12
C SER A 146 3.75 -4.23 28.18
N GLN A 147 3.38 -5.39 28.70
CA GLN A 147 1.98 -5.77 28.86
C GLN A 147 1.24 -4.80 29.79
N LEU A 148 1.93 -4.25 30.81
CA LEU A 148 1.40 -3.19 31.67
C LEU A 148 1.12 -1.90 30.88
N SER A 149 2.08 -1.44 30.08
CA SER A 149 1.92 -0.25 29.23
C SER A 149 0.79 -0.44 28.23
N PHE A 150 0.69 -1.63 27.62
CA PHE A 150 -0.40 -1.96 26.70
C PHE A 150 -1.77 -1.90 27.38
N PHE A 151 -1.91 -2.53 28.55
CA PHE A 151 -3.13 -2.49 29.35
C PHE A 151 -3.52 -1.04 29.68
N LYS A 152 -2.59 -0.24 30.23
CA LYS A 152 -2.81 1.17 30.56
C LYS A 152 -3.25 1.97 29.34
N ARG A 153 -2.62 1.74 28.18
CA ARG A 153 -2.97 2.39 26.92
C ARG A 153 -4.40 2.03 26.50
N LEU A 154 -4.78 0.76 26.52
CA LEU A 154 -6.14 0.34 26.14
C LEU A 154 -7.21 0.93 27.06
N VAL A 155 -6.95 0.93 28.38
CA VAL A 155 -7.85 1.56 29.36
C VAL A 155 -7.98 3.06 29.10
N ALA A 156 -6.87 3.75 28.81
CA ALA A 156 -6.86 5.17 28.48
C ALA A 156 -7.55 5.50 27.14
N GLU A 157 -7.43 4.63 26.12
CA GLU A 157 -8.14 4.76 24.84
C GLU A 157 -9.65 4.60 24.99
N LEU A 158 -10.12 3.79 25.95
CA LEU A 158 -11.53 3.70 26.31
C LEU A 158 -12.02 4.93 27.10
N GLY A 159 -11.10 5.77 27.59
CA GLY A 159 -11.42 6.83 28.56
C GLY A 159 -11.75 6.30 29.95
N CYS A 160 -11.46 5.02 30.22
CA CYS A 160 -11.66 4.39 31.52
C CYS A 160 -10.48 4.69 32.46
N PHE A 161 -10.68 4.44 33.74
CA PHE A 161 -9.62 4.35 34.74
C PHE A 161 -9.79 3.08 35.56
N PHE A 162 -8.72 2.67 36.25
CA PHE A 162 -8.76 1.49 37.10
C PHE A 162 -8.21 1.74 38.51
N TRP A 163 -8.62 0.91 39.45
CA TRP A 163 -8.07 0.86 40.80
C TRP A 163 -8.11 -0.56 41.36
N PHE A 164 -7.41 -0.77 42.46
CA PHE A 164 -7.32 -2.06 43.12
C PHE A 164 -8.17 -2.11 44.38
N ASP A 165 -8.75 -3.27 44.63
CA ASP A 165 -9.46 -3.58 45.85
C ASP A 165 -9.19 -5.02 46.27
N SER A 166 -9.76 -5.47 47.39
CA SER A 166 -9.70 -6.86 47.80
C SER A 166 -11.00 -7.31 48.46
N ASP A 167 -11.43 -8.51 48.13
CA ASP A 167 -12.54 -9.19 48.84
C ASP A 167 -12.09 -9.87 50.15
N GLY A 168 -10.85 -9.61 50.57
CA GLY A 168 -10.20 -10.20 51.74
C GLY A 168 -9.48 -11.52 51.46
N LYS A 169 -9.55 -12.06 50.24
CA LYS A 169 -8.81 -13.26 49.82
C LYS A 169 -7.97 -13.00 48.59
N GLU A 170 -8.60 -12.40 47.59
CA GLU A 170 -8.01 -12.18 46.27
C GLU A 170 -7.94 -10.69 45.96
N GLU A 171 -7.00 -10.34 45.09
CA GLU A 171 -6.87 -9.01 44.53
C GLU A 171 -7.98 -8.80 43.48
N GLN A 172 -8.57 -7.61 43.47
CA GLN A 172 -9.65 -7.22 42.58
C GLN A 172 -9.21 -6.01 41.76
N ILE A 173 -9.40 -6.05 40.44
CA ILE A 173 -9.18 -4.91 39.55
C ILE A 173 -10.52 -4.35 39.10
N ASN A 174 -10.74 -3.09 39.40
CA ASN A 174 -11.98 -2.39 39.12
C ASN A 174 -11.75 -1.36 38.02
N ILE A 175 -12.63 -1.29 37.03
CA ILE A 175 -12.52 -0.41 35.87
C ILE A 175 -13.84 0.36 35.68
N ALA A 176 -13.75 1.69 35.49
CA ALA A 176 -14.92 2.56 35.32
C ALA A 176 -14.65 3.70 34.33
N LEU A 177 -15.71 4.24 33.72
CA LEU A 177 -15.65 5.41 32.84
C LEU A 177 -15.73 6.74 33.60
N ASP A 178 -16.41 6.74 34.74
CA ASP A 178 -16.67 7.94 35.51
C ASP A 178 -16.70 7.65 37.02
N PHE A 179 -16.60 8.71 37.81
CA PHE A 179 -16.66 8.59 39.27
C PHE A 179 -18.05 8.29 39.82
N ALA A 180 -19.12 8.45 39.05
CA ALA A 180 -20.46 8.12 39.51
C ALA A 180 -20.62 6.61 39.77
N HIS A 181 -19.81 5.79 39.12
CA HIS A 181 -19.78 4.34 39.33
C HIS A 181 -18.78 3.88 40.41
N THR A 182 -18.03 4.80 41.03
CA THR A 182 -17.13 4.44 42.15
C THR A 182 -17.90 4.10 43.43
N PRO A 183 -17.45 3.11 44.23
CA PRO A 183 -18.05 2.78 45.52
C PRO A 183 -18.16 4.01 46.43
N PHE A 184 -19.28 4.13 47.14
CA PHE A 184 -19.51 5.20 48.11
C PHE A 184 -19.33 4.66 49.53
N THR A 185 -18.34 5.18 50.25
CA THR A 185 -18.09 4.82 51.67
C THR A 185 -18.65 5.84 52.64
N ALA A 186 -18.67 5.46 53.92
CA ALA A 186 -18.96 6.39 55.01
C ALA A 186 -18.02 7.62 54.95
N PRO A 187 -18.47 8.78 55.48
CA PRO A 187 -17.68 10.00 55.49
C PRO A 187 -16.23 9.78 55.94
N ILE A 188 -15.26 10.25 55.14
CA ILE A 188 -13.80 10.18 55.41
C ILE A 188 -13.47 10.61 56.84
N VAL A 189 -14.26 11.55 57.37
CA VAL A 189 -14.11 12.07 58.73
C VAL A 189 -15.39 11.88 59.53
N THR A 190 -15.23 11.31 60.71
CA THR A 190 -16.32 11.17 61.69
C THR A 190 -16.54 12.47 62.47
N THR A 191 -17.78 12.72 62.91
CA THR A 191 -18.13 13.86 63.77
C THR A 191 -17.24 13.96 65.03
N GLU A 192 -16.77 12.83 65.55
CA GLU A 192 -15.85 12.72 66.69
C GLU A 192 -14.46 13.27 66.38
N GLN A 193 -13.89 12.93 65.22
CA GLN A 193 -12.58 13.45 64.79
C GLN A 193 -12.66 14.97 64.60
N THR A 194 -13.71 15.47 63.96
CA THR A 194 -13.90 16.90 63.76
C THR A 194 -14.00 17.69 65.07
N LYS A 195 -14.72 17.15 66.07
CA LYS A 195 -14.79 17.77 67.41
C LYS A 195 -13.44 17.83 68.12
N ARG A 196 -12.62 16.77 67.99
CA ARG A 196 -11.30 16.72 68.64
C ARG A 196 -10.29 17.65 67.98
N GLU A 197 -10.25 17.73 66.65
CA GLU A 197 -9.38 18.66 65.93
C GLU A 197 -9.75 20.12 66.21
N ALA A 198 -11.05 20.41 66.29
CA ALA A 198 -11.54 21.72 66.72
C ALA A 198 -11.11 22.08 68.15
N MET A 199 -11.10 21.11 69.08
CA MET A 199 -10.58 21.32 70.45
C MET A 199 -9.05 21.45 70.51
N ALA A 200 -8.32 20.96 69.52
CA ALA A 200 -6.86 21.06 69.43
C ALA A 200 -6.37 22.36 68.76
N GLY A 201 -7.29 23.26 68.36
CA GLY A 201 -6.95 24.57 67.79
C GLY A 201 -6.30 24.52 66.40
N LYS A 202 -6.38 23.38 65.69
CA LYS A 202 -5.86 23.26 64.32
C LYS A 202 -6.89 23.78 63.32
N ASP A 203 -6.42 24.54 62.33
CA ASP A 203 -7.23 24.90 61.15
C ASP A 203 -7.67 23.63 60.40
N SER A 204 -8.78 23.72 59.64
CA SER A 204 -9.39 22.60 58.91
C SER A 204 -8.32 21.75 58.19
N PRO A 205 -8.31 20.41 58.37
CA PRO A 205 -7.31 19.52 57.76
C PRO A 205 -7.49 19.34 56.24
N LEU A 206 -8.59 19.86 55.65
CA LEU A 206 -8.82 19.86 54.21
C LEU A 206 -8.29 21.16 53.60
N THR A 207 -7.21 21.05 52.83
CA THR A 207 -6.65 22.17 52.07
C THR A 207 -7.13 22.07 50.62
N ARG A 208 -7.65 23.17 50.06
CA ARG A 208 -8.02 23.26 48.64
C ARG A 208 -6.88 23.88 47.86
N ALA A 209 -6.55 23.32 46.71
CA ALA A 209 -5.63 23.97 45.78
C ALA A 209 -6.19 23.93 44.36
N TRP A 210 -6.01 25.03 43.65
CA TRP A 210 -6.31 25.09 42.22
C TRP A 210 -5.02 24.77 41.48
N VAL A 211 -5.05 23.68 40.73
CA VAL A 211 -3.90 23.23 39.93
C VAL A 211 -4.25 23.52 38.47
N SER A 212 -3.59 24.52 37.88
CA SER A 212 -3.68 24.73 36.44
C SER A 212 -2.72 23.79 35.74
N THR A 213 -3.17 23.11 34.68
CA THR A 213 -2.34 22.25 33.82
C THR A 213 -1.46 23.03 32.84
N MET A 214 -1.47 24.37 32.86
CA MET A 214 -0.42 25.16 32.20
C MET A 214 0.89 25.01 32.99
N PRO A 215 2.06 24.88 32.33
CA PRO A 215 3.29 24.56 33.01
C PRO A 215 3.58 25.64 34.06
N THR A 216 3.63 25.25 35.33
CA THR A 216 4.22 26.00 36.46
C THR A 216 3.37 27.06 37.19
N ALA A 217 2.09 26.81 37.49
CA ALA A 217 1.42 27.57 38.57
C ALA A 217 0.41 26.75 39.38
N THR A 218 0.82 26.32 40.58
CA THR A 218 -0.08 25.81 41.63
C THR A 218 -0.50 26.98 42.52
N TYR A 219 -1.80 27.27 42.61
CA TYR A 219 -2.30 28.30 43.51
C TYR A 219 -2.94 27.65 44.74
N GLN A 220 -2.23 27.68 45.87
CA GLN A 220 -2.83 27.40 47.18
C GLN A 220 -3.67 28.62 47.58
N MET A 221 -5.00 28.51 47.50
CA MET A 221 -5.92 29.62 47.76
C MET A 221 -7.07 29.16 48.65
N HIS A 222 -7.27 29.84 49.78
CA HIS A 222 -8.43 29.67 50.66
C HIS A 222 -9.71 30.36 50.14
N CYS A 223 -9.63 31.07 49.00
CA CYS A 223 -10.77 31.78 48.39
C CYS A 223 -10.96 31.35 46.93
N ARG A 224 -12.22 31.01 46.59
CA ARG A 224 -12.68 30.63 45.25
C ARG A 224 -12.49 31.80 44.26
N PRO A 225 -11.73 31.65 43.15
CA PRO A 225 -11.78 32.62 42.07
C PRO A 225 -13.21 32.69 41.52
N GLN A 226 -13.77 33.90 41.36
CA GLN A 226 -15.19 34.11 41.01
C GLN A 226 -15.57 33.61 39.60
N GLN A 227 -14.61 33.21 38.78
CA GLN A 227 -14.85 32.52 37.51
C GLN A 227 -13.79 31.42 37.31
N PRO A 228 -14.16 30.25 36.78
CA PRO A 228 -13.17 29.36 36.18
C PRO A 228 -12.43 30.15 35.10
N LEU A 229 -11.10 30.06 35.08
CA LEU A 229 -10.31 30.59 33.98
C LEU A 229 -10.89 30.00 32.69
N LYS A 230 -11.56 30.84 31.88
CA LYS A 230 -11.81 30.53 30.48
C LYS A 230 -10.43 30.41 29.85
N ALA A 231 -9.91 29.18 29.79
CA ALA A 231 -8.75 28.89 28.99
C ALA A 231 -9.09 29.34 27.57
N ALA A 232 -8.40 30.37 27.09
CA ALA A 232 -8.35 30.65 25.67
C ALA A 232 -7.86 29.36 25.02
N SER A 233 -8.75 28.68 24.30
CA SER A 233 -8.40 27.63 23.35
C SER A 233 -7.71 28.30 22.16
N SER A 234 -6.55 28.91 22.40
CA SER A 234 -5.59 29.21 21.36
C SER A 234 -4.57 28.08 21.36
N ALA A 235 -5.03 26.89 20.95
CA ALA A 235 -4.15 26.10 20.13
C ALA A 235 -3.84 27.00 18.93
N SER A 236 -2.59 27.44 18.80
CA SER A 236 -2.11 28.02 17.56
C SER A 236 -2.22 26.90 16.53
N ASN A 237 -3.40 26.79 15.95
CA ASN A 237 -3.69 25.95 14.83
C ASN A 237 -2.84 26.50 13.69
N CYS A 238 -1.65 25.95 13.51
CA CYS A 238 -1.21 25.60 12.16
C CYS A 238 -2.19 24.52 11.67
N GLU A 239 -3.46 24.91 11.46
CA GLU A 239 -4.46 24.10 10.80
C GLU A 239 -3.99 24.04 9.34
N SER A 240 -3.19 23.04 9.04
CA SER A 240 -3.33 22.44 7.72
C SER A 240 -4.79 22.06 7.60
N THR A 241 -5.54 22.67 6.67
CA THR A 241 -6.91 22.28 6.32
C THR A 241 -7.01 20.85 5.79
N LEU A 242 -5.87 20.17 5.64
CA LEU A 242 -5.68 18.79 5.23
C LEU A 242 -5.03 18.01 6.38
N SER A 243 -5.74 17.79 7.48
CA SER A 243 -5.30 16.84 8.49
C SER A 243 -5.79 15.44 8.12
N LEU A 244 -4.93 14.43 8.27
CA LEU A 244 -5.40 13.04 8.33
C LEU A 244 -6.42 12.94 9.46
N GLN A 245 -7.53 12.22 9.24
CA GLN A 245 -8.49 11.95 10.32
C GLN A 245 -7.73 11.43 11.55
N GLU A 246 -8.00 12.02 12.71
CA GLU A 246 -7.40 11.60 13.98
C GLU A 246 -7.76 10.15 14.26
N GLY A 247 -6.75 9.33 14.57
CA GLY A 247 -6.96 7.94 15.01
C GLY A 247 -7.64 7.90 16.38
N ALA A 248 -8.14 6.72 16.78
CA ALA A 248 -8.84 6.55 18.06
C ALA A 248 -7.99 7.01 19.26
N LYS A 249 -6.67 6.77 19.22
CA LYS A 249 -5.74 7.24 20.25
C LYS A 249 -5.72 8.76 20.35
N ALA A 250 -5.53 9.46 19.22
CA ALA A 250 -5.49 10.93 19.21
C ALA A 250 -6.83 11.56 19.64
N GLN A 251 -7.95 10.96 19.23
CA GLN A 251 -9.28 11.38 19.70
C GLN A 251 -9.44 11.20 21.22
N ALA A 252 -8.99 10.05 21.74
CA ALA A 252 -8.98 9.78 23.18
C ALA A 252 -8.03 10.71 23.94
N GLU A 253 -6.83 11.00 23.42
CA GLU A 253 -5.89 11.99 23.98
C GLU A 253 -6.53 13.39 24.04
N ASN A 254 -7.21 13.81 22.97
CA ASN A 254 -7.92 15.09 22.93
C ASN A 254 -9.07 15.15 23.95
N GLN A 255 -9.82 14.05 24.11
CA GLN A 255 -10.90 13.95 25.10
C GLN A 255 -10.33 13.91 26.53
N ASN A 256 -9.27 13.15 26.76
CA ASN A 256 -8.57 13.06 28.04
C ASN A 256 -8.01 14.42 28.46
N ARG A 257 -7.45 15.19 27.51
CA ARG A 257 -7.01 16.57 27.75
C ARG A 257 -8.16 17.47 28.19
N LYS A 258 -9.37 17.32 27.62
CA LYS A 258 -10.56 18.06 28.08
C LYS A 258 -10.97 17.64 29.50
N ASN A 259 -10.95 16.35 29.81
CA ASN A 259 -11.27 15.83 31.14
C ASN A 259 -10.26 16.31 32.19
N GLN A 260 -8.96 16.34 31.87
CA GLN A 260 -7.91 16.89 32.75
C GLN A 260 -8.13 18.37 33.05
N LEU A 261 -8.58 19.17 32.07
CA LEU A 261 -8.95 20.57 32.29
C LEU A 261 -10.17 20.72 33.21
N ALA A 262 -11.14 19.80 33.13
CA ALA A 262 -12.30 19.75 34.01
C ALA A 262 -11.96 19.35 35.46
N GLY A 263 -10.86 18.61 35.67
CA GLY A 263 -10.33 18.21 36.99
C GLY A 263 -9.36 19.20 37.64
N SER A 264 -9.36 20.48 37.22
CA SER A 264 -8.40 21.50 37.69
C SER A 264 -8.55 21.91 39.17
N GLU A 265 -9.68 21.62 39.81
CA GLU A 265 -9.89 21.82 41.25
C GLU A 265 -9.57 20.53 42.01
N GLN A 266 -8.50 20.56 42.82
CA GLN A 266 -8.07 19.42 43.62
C GLN A 266 -8.21 19.71 45.12
N PHE A 267 -8.58 18.68 45.87
CA PHE A 267 -8.73 18.72 47.31
C PHE A 267 -7.65 17.86 47.94
N PHE A 268 -7.00 18.37 48.99
CA PHE A 268 -5.96 17.64 49.70
C PHE A 268 -6.38 17.44 51.16
N VAL A 269 -6.22 16.22 51.63
CA VAL A 269 -6.46 15.86 53.03
C VAL A 269 -5.21 15.21 53.57
N THR A 270 -4.77 15.65 54.75
CA THR A 270 -3.65 15.01 55.47
C THR A 270 -4.09 14.65 56.87
N GLY A 271 -3.89 13.40 57.27
CA GLY A 271 -4.25 12.93 58.61
C GLY A 271 -4.15 11.42 58.74
N SER A 272 -4.74 10.87 59.79
CA SER A 272 -4.73 9.42 60.05
C SER A 272 -6.02 8.77 59.58
N PHE A 273 -6.08 8.39 58.31
CA PHE A 273 -7.21 7.70 57.67
C PHE A 273 -6.80 6.32 57.15
N PRO A 274 -6.67 5.30 58.03
CA PRO A 274 -6.14 3.99 57.64
C PRO A 274 -7.07 3.20 56.71
N ILE A 275 -8.36 3.54 56.66
CA ILE A 275 -9.36 2.88 55.81
C ILE A 275 -9.63 3.60 54.48
N LEU A 276 -9.06 4.79 54.27
CA LEU A 276 -9.25 5.54 53.02
C LEU A 276 -8.51 4.84 51.88
N ALA A 277 -9.17 4.60 50.75
CA ALA A 277 -8.62 3.89 49.60
C ALA A 277 -8.81 4.66 48.30
N CYS A 278 -7.90 4.45 47.35
CA CYS A 278 -8.01 5.03 46.01
C CYS A 278 -9.21 4.42 45.24
N GLY A 279 -9.91 5.23 44.43
CA GLY A 279 -11.10 4.80 43.69
C GLY A 279 -12.39 4.75 44.51
N TYR A 280 -12.34 5.18 45.77
CA TYR A 280 -13.51 5.32 46.62
C TYR A 280 -13.98 6.76 46.71
N SER A 281 -15.31 6.91 46.72
CA SER A 281 -15.97 8.19 46.95
C SER A 281 -16.50 8.29 48.36
N SER A 282 -16.51 9.51 48.88
CA SER A 282 -17.13 9.80 50.17
C SER A 282 -17.63 11.24 50.23
N ALA A 283 -18.71 11.44 50.97
CA ALA A 283 -19.19 12.78 51.33
C ALA A 283 -18.19 13.48 52.25
N ILE A 284 -17.99 14.77 52.00
CA ILE A 284 -17.43 15.70 52.98
C ILE A 284 -18.58 16.39 53.72
N PRO A 285 -18.67 16.25 55.05
CA PRO A 285 -19.66 16.97 55.83
C PRO A 285 -19.40 18.48 55.84
N ALA A 286 -20.46 19.29 55.69
CA ALA A 286 -20.40 20.76 55.68
C ALA A 286 -19.65 21.36 56.90
N TYR A 287 -19.76 20.73 58.07
CA TYR A 287 -19.15 21.21 59.31
C TYR A 287 -17.62 21.01 59.38
N TRP A 288 -17.01 20.33 58.40
CA TRP A 288 -15.57 20.08 58.35
C TRP A 288 -14.78 21.21 57.66
N SER A 289 -15.48 22.07 56.92
CA SER A 289 -14.91 23.22 56.25
C SER A 289 -15.41 24.53 56.88
N LYS A 290 -14.53 25.53 57.00
CA LYS A 290 -14.88 26.82 57.61
C LYS A 290 -15.92 27.61 56.80
N ASP A 291 -16.00 27.34 55.50
CA ASP A 291 -16.92 27.96 54.54
C ASP A 291 -18.20 27.13 54.32
N GLY A 292 -18.39 26.02 55.03
CA GLY A 292 -19.60 25.19 54.93
C GLY A 292 -19.67 24.34 53.65
N PHE A 293 -18.57 24.22 52.91
CA PHE A 293 -18.44 23.32 51.77
C PHE A 293 -18.77 21.87 52.16
N SER A 294 -19.65 21.29 51.36
CA SER A 294 -20.04 19.89 51.38
C SER A 294 -20.19 19.44 49.95
N ASP A 295 -19.53 18.35 49.59
CA ASP A 295 -19.57 17.75 48.26
C ASP A 295 -19.16 16.28 48.39
N ASP A 296 -19.46 15.50 47.36
CA ASP A 296 -18.99 14.12 47.24
C ASP A 296 -17.66 14.13 46.51
N LEU A 297 -16.60 13.64 47.17
CA LEU A 297 -15.27 13.59 46.59
C LEU A 297 -14.81 12.15 46.37
N THR A 298 -14.13 11.92 45.25
CA THR A 298 -13.44 10.67 44.93
C THR A 298 -11.98 10.79 45.29
N CYS A 299 -11.44 9.82 46.02
CA CYS A 299 -10.01 9.72 46.28
C CYS A 299 -9.29 9.20 45.03
N VAL A 300 -8.35 9.98 44.50
CA VAL A 300 -7.63 9.68 43.25
C VAL A 300 -6.17 9.34 43.45
N ALA A 301 -5.59 9.73 44.59
CA ALA A 301 -4.23 9.39 44.97
C ALA A 301 -4.07 9.40 46.50
N LEU A 302 -3.18 8.55 47.01
CA LEU A 302 -2.81 8.44 48.41
C LEU A 302 -1.30 8.24 48.55
N GLU A 303 -0.69 8.99 49.46
CA GLU A 303 0.69 8.79 49.92
C GLU A 303 0.65 8.41 51.41
N HIS A 304 1.12 7.21 51.73
CA HIS A 304 1.09 6.62 53.05
C HIS A 304 2.47 6.71 53.72
N GLU A 305 2.48 7.14 54.98
CA GLU A 305 3.65 7.10 55.84
C GLU A 305 3.26 6.55 57.21
N GLY A 306 4.09 5.65 57.74
CA GLY A 306 3.90 5.08 59.06
C GLY A 306 5.22 4.65 59.66
N GLU A 307 5.41 4.99 60.93
CA GLU A 307 6.55 4.52 61.73
C GLU A 307 6.02 3.99 63.05
N VAL A 308 6.69 2.98 63.62
CA VAL A 308 6.31 2.35 64.88
C VAL A 308 6.08 3.41 65.96
N PHE A 309 4.92 3.33 66.62
CA PHE A 309 4.56 4.31 67.66
C PHE A 309 5.45 4.16 68.91
N ASP A 310 5.71 2.91 69.29
CA ASP A 310 6.60 2.55 70.41
C ASP A 310 7.49 1.38 69.98
N ALA A 311 8.79 1.63 69.85
CA ALA A 311 9.77 0.63 69.43
C ALA A 311 9.85 -0.58 70.38
N GLN A 312 9.47 -0.42 71.66
CA GLN A 312 9.46 -1.53 72.62
C GLN A 312 8.19 -2.38 72.53
N ASN A 313 7.10 -1.81 71.99
CA ASN A 313 5.82 -2.50 71.83
C ASN A 313 5.24 -2.24 70.42
N PRO A 314 5.80 -2.87 69.36
CA PRO A 314 5.34 -2.70 67.99
C PRO A 314 3.84 -3.00 67.78
N GLU A 315 3.28 -3.87 68.62
CA GLU A 315 1.85 -4.23 68.65
C GLU A 315 0.92 -3.04 68.95
N LEU A 316 1.45 -1.93 69.50
CA LEU A 316 0.68 -0.71 69.79
C LEU A 316 0.36 0.11 68.54
N GLY A 317 0.85 -0.30 67.36
CA GLY A 317 0.52 0.30 66.07
C GLY A 317 1.52 1.36 65.60
N LEU A 318 1.15 2.04 64.52
CA LEU A 318 1.95 3.04 63.83
C LEU A 318 1.50 4.46 64.18
N LYS A 319 2.48 5.37 64.22
CA LYS A 319 2.24 6.79 63.95
C LYS A 319 1.98 6.94 62.44
N TYR A 320 0.75 6.71 62.05
CA TYR A 320 0.31 6.68 60.66
C TYR A 320 -0.20 8.05 60.20
N SER A 321 0.19 8.42 58.99
CA SER A 321 -0.29 9.59 58.27
C SER A 321 -0.52 9.21 56.81
N VAL A 322 -1.59 9.72 56.22
CA VAL A 322 -1.86 9.62 54.79
C VAL A 322 -2.16 11.00 54.24
N ARG A 323 -1.63 11.26 53.04
CA ARG A 323 -1.97 12.43 52.25
C ARG A 323 -2.81 11.97 51.06
N ALA A 324 -4.05 12.42 50.99
CA ALA A 324 -4.98 12.09 49.92
C ALA A 324 -5.16 13.26 48.97
N THR A 325 -5.17 12.96 47.68
CA THR A 325 -5.66 13.86 46.63
C THR A 325 -7.06 13.41 46.24
N LEU A 326 -8.01 14.35 46.22
CA LEU A 326 -9.39 14.08 45.89
C LEU A 326 -9.91 15.03 44.81
N LEU A 327 -10.82 14.52 44.00
CA LEU A 327 -11.56 15.27 42.98
C LEU A 327 -13.06 15.21 43.30
N LYS A 328 -13.85 16.16 42.79
CA LYS A 328 -15.31 16.05 42.89
C LYS A 328 -15.80 14.82 42.16
N ARG A 329 -16.75 14.09 42.74
CA ARG A 329 -17.37 12.92 42.13
C ARG A 329 -18.09 13.26 40.81
N ALA A 330 -18.53 14.50 40.64
CA ALA A 330 -19.12 14.98 39.39
C ALA A 330 -18.09 15.36 38.30
N SER A 331 -16.79 15.34 38.61
CA SER A 331 -15.73 15.65 37.63
C SER A 331 -15.40 14.45 36.75
N GLY A 332 -14.95 14.73 35.53
CA GLY A 332 -14.30 13.72 34.70
C GLY A 332 -12.90 13.40 35.20
N TYR A 333 -12.45 12.16 34.99
CA TYR A 333 -11.07 11.75 35.18
C TYR A 333 -10.54 11.21 33.86
N ALA A 334 -9.25 11.41 33.63
CA ALA A 334 -8.59 10.90 32.45
C ALA A 334 -7.21 10.36 32.84
N PRO A 335 -6.97 9.06 32.64
CA PRO A 335 -5.64 8.51 32.88
C PRO A 335 -4.62 9.14 31.93
N ALA A 336 -3.37 9.19 32.38
CA ALA A 336 -2.26 9.52 31.50
C ALA A 336 -2.06 8.37 30.48
N PHE A 337 -1.77 8.73 29.23
CA PHE A 337 -1.28 7.74 28.28
C PHE A 337 0.15 7.36 28.68
N PRO A 338 0.49 6.06 28.71
CA PRO A 338 1.87 5.65 28.93
C PRO A 338 2.74 6.18 27.79
N GLU A 339 3.99 6.53 28.11
CA GLU A 339 4.97 6.84 27.07
C GLU A 339 5.10 5.64 26.14
N MET A 340 4.88 5.88 24.85
CA MET A 340 5.04 4.82 23.86
C MET A 340 6.54 4.52 23.71
N PRO A 341 6.91 3.24 23.56
CA PRO A 341 8.28 2.89 23.21
C PRO A 341 8.66 3.57 21.89
N GLU A 342 9.95 3.83 21.70
CA GLU A 342 10.44 4.28 20.39
C GLU A 342 10.18 3.17 19.36
N LEU A 343 9.17 3.40 18.53
CA LEU A 343 8.82 2.50 17.43
C LEU A 343 9.74 2.81 16.24
N PRO A 344 10.20 1.78 15.51
CA PRO A 344 10.97 2.03 14.30
C PRO A 344 10.08 2.77 13.29
N LEU A 345 10.67 3.75 12.58
CA LEU A 345 9.98 4.52 11.54
C LEU A 345 9.31 3.59 10.49
N ALA A 346 9.96 2.47 10.22
CA ALA A 346 9.49 1.42 9.34
C ALA A 346 9.93 0.04 9.85
N PHE A 347 9.14 -1.00 9.57
CA PHE A 347 9.53 -2.38 9.81
C PHE A 347 9.12 -3.27 8.63
N PRO A 348 9.83 -4.39 8.41
CA PRO A 348 9.46 -5.33 7.35
C PRO A 348 8.17 -6.09 7.71
N ALA A 349 7.39 -6.39 6.67
CA ALA A 349 6.23 -7.26 6.72
C ALA A 349 6.16 -8.09 5.43
N LYS A 350 5.44 -9.20 5.46
CA LYS A 350 5.34 -10.13 4.33
C LYS A 350 3.91 -10.23 3.85
N ILE A 351 3.66 -10.02 2.56
CA ILE A 351 2.33 -10.21 1.97
C ILE A 351 1.95 -11.68 2.07
N GLU A 352 0.70 -11.93 2.44
CA GLU A 352 0.12 -13.28 2.56
C GLU A 352 -1.11 -13.42 1.67
N SER A 353 -1.16 -14.49 0.89
CA SER A 353 -2.28 -14.83 0.02
C SER A 353 -2.37 -16.35 -0.21
N ALA A 354 -3.57 -16.83 -0.55
CA ALA A 354 -3.79 -18.23 -0.89
C ALA A 354 -3.20 -18.60 -2.27
N ASP A 355 -3.15 -17.62 -3.17
CA ASP A 355 -2.67 -17.76 -4.55
C ASP A 355 -1.34 -17.00 -4.73
N ASN A 356 -0.64 -17.22 -5.85
CA ASN A 356 0.58 -16.47 -6.17
C ASN A 356 0.39 -14.95 -6.28
N LEU A 357 -0.83 -14.49 -6.58
CA LEU A 357 -1.19 -13.08 -6.56
C LEU A 357 -1.69 -12.70 -5.16
N ALA A 358 -1.31 -11.51 -4.69
CA ALA A 358 -1.82 -11.02 -3.43
C ALA A 358 -3.35 -10.89 -3.44
N TYR A 359 -4.00 -11.28 -2.35
CA TYR A 359 -5.40 -10.96 -2.12
C TYR A 359 -5.55 -9.44 -1.97
N LEU A 360 -6.49 -8.87 -2.73
CA LEU A 360 -6.86 -7.46 -2.68
C LEU A 360 -8.34 -7.36 -2.34
N ASP A 361 -8.68 -6.46 -1.42
CA ASP A 361 -10.08 -6.10 -1.18
C ASP A 361 -10.60 -5.12 -2.26
N ASP A 362 -11.88 -4.74 -2.16
CA ASP A 362 -12.54 -3.80 -3.08
C ASP A 362 -11.89 -2.40 -3.12
N ARG A 363 -10.96 -2.12 -2.19
CA ARG A 363 -10.21 -0.87 -2.07
C ARG A 363 -8.75 -1.01 -2.50
N GLY A 364 -8.30 -2.21 -2.90
CA GLY A 364 -6.91 -2.48 -3.28
C GLY A 364 -5.94 -2.57 -2.10
N GLN A 365 -6.43 -2.88 -0.90
CA GLN A 365 -5.65 -3.08 0.31
C GLN A 365 -5.17 -4.54 0.44
N TYR A 366 -4.11 -4.76 1.21
CA TYR A 366 -3.39 -6.04 1.30
C TYR A 366 -3.52 -6.67 2.69
N GLN A 367 -3.41 -8.00 2.74
CA GLN A 367 -3.14 -8.71 3.99
C GLN A 367 -1.65 -9.04 4.09
N LEU A 368 -1.09 -8.93 5.29
CA LEU A 368 0.32 -9.16 5.54
C LEU A 368 0.61 -9.70 6.94
N ARG A 369 1.73 -10.38 7.09
CA ARG A 369 2.31 -10.75 8.37
C ARG A 369 3.38 -9.74 8.76
N MET A 370 3.21 -9.14 9.94
CA MET A 370 4.18 -8.17 10.45
C MET A 370 5.44 -8.87 10.95
N GLY A 371 6.61 -8.35 10.59
CA GLY A 371 7.90 -8.96 10.94
C GLY A 371 8.29 -8.84 12.41
N PHE A 372 7.57 -8.06 13.22
CA PHE A 372 7.86 -7.89 14.65
C PHE A 372 7.00 -8.76 15.57
N SER A 373 6.01 -9.52 15.07
CA SER A 373 5.24 -10.44 15.93
C SER A 373 5.93 -11.81 16.02
N ASN A 374 6.73 -12.00 17.08
CA ASN A 374 7.30 -13.33 17.39
C ASN A 374 6.22 -14.34 17.81
N ASN A 375 5.05 -13.85 18.26
CA ASN A 375 3.92 -14.64 18.72
C ASN A 375 2.62 -14.11 18.09
N ASN A 376 2.26 -14.58 16.89
CA ASN A 376 0.83 -14.62 16.55
C ASN A 376 0.23 -15.72 17.45
N THR A 377 -0.41 -15.31 18.55
CA THR A 377 -0.98 -16.23 19.55
C THR A 377 -2.15 -17.04 18.99
N GLU A 378 -2.71 -16.64 17.85
CA GLU A 378 -3.59 -17.49 17.06
C GLU A 378 -2.77 -18.21 15.97
N LEU A 379 -2.99 -19.52 15.83
CA LEU A 379 -2.49 -20.33 14.70
C LEU A 379 -3.17 -19.86 13.40
N LEU A 380 -2.79 -18.67 12.94
CA LEU A 380 -3.35 -18.06 11.75
C LEU A 380 -2.69 -18.72 10.55
N ASN A 381 -3.50 -19.46 9.78
CA ASN A 381 -3.15 -19.97 8.46
C ASN A 381 -2.58 -18.83 7.58
N HIS A 382 -1.79 -19.18 6.55
CA HIS A 382 -1.06 -18.32 5.60
C HIS A 382 -1.88 -17.26 4.82
N THR A 383 -3.09 -16.89 5.28
CA THR A 383 -4.00 -15.97 4.60
C THR A 383 -4.76 -15.05 5.54
N ASN A 384 -4.52 -15.12 6.86
CA ASN A 384 -5.29 -14.38 7.87
C ASN A 384 -4.38 -13.62 8.85
N ALA A 385 -3.19 -13.17 8.44
CA ALA A 385 -2.23 -12.56 9.38
C ALA A 385 -2.53 -11.10 9.79
N SER A 386 -3.31 -10.36 9.02
CA SER A 386 -3.76 -9.01 9.32
C SER A 386 -5.10 -8.70 8.65
N PRO A 387 -5.78 -7.59 9.03
CA PRO A 387 -6.80 -7.00 8.19
C PRO A 387 -6.23 -6.46 6.89
N ALA A 388 -7.13 -5.96 6.05
CA ALA A 388 -6.78 -5.16 4.89
C ALA A 388 -6.04 -3.88 5.31
N ILE A 389 -4.80 -3.75 4.84
CA ILE A 389 -3.89 -2.63 5.11
C ILE A 389 -3.64 -1.86 3.83
N GLU A 390 -3.75 -0.53 3.92
CA GLU A 390 -3.51 0.36 2.79
C GLU A 390 -2.03 0.44 2.40
N ARG A 391 -1.80 0.69 1.12
CA ARG A 391 -0.47 0.96 0.56
C ARG A 391 -0.42 2.39 0.03
N MET A 392 0.67 3.09 0.31
CA MET A 392 0.97 4.34 -0.37
C MET A 392 1.13 4.09 -1.88
N VAL A 393 0.39 4.85 -2.68
CA VAL A 393 0.45 4.80 -4.14
C VAL A 393 1.06 6.09 -4.68
N PRO A 394 1.87 6.05 -5.76
CA PRO A 394 2.47 7.25 -6.34
C PRO A 394 1.45 8.25 -6.91
N PHE A 395 0.27 7.76 -7.31
CA PHE A 395 -0.76 8.57 -7.95
C PHE A 395 -2.15 7.99 -7.70
N ALA A 396 -3.07 8.82 -7.25
CA ALA A 396 -4.50 8.56 -7.15
C ALA A 396 -5.27 9.88 -7.10
N ASN A 397 -6.52 9.93 -7.60
CA ASN A 397 -7.36 11.13 -7.53
C ASN A 397 -8.62 10.89 -6.71
N ALA A 398 -9.04 11.93 -5.97
CA ALA A 398 -10.32 11.95 -5.27
C ALA A 398 -11.49 12.28 -6.22
N ASN A 399 -12.71 11.89 -5.83
CA ASN A 399 -13.99 12.32 -6.42
C ASN A 399 -14.11 12.06 -7.93
N GLN A 400 -13.68 10.89 -8.39
CA GLN A 400 -13.84 10.46 -9.78
C GLN A 400 -15.00 9.47 -9.91
N GLU A 401 -15.66 9.46 -11.07
CA GLU A 401 -16.69 8.46 -11.40
C GLU A 401 -16.10 7.06 -11.58
N LEU A 402 -14.87 6.99 -12.09
CA LEU A 402 -14.06 5.77 -12.20
C LEU A 402 -12.73 5.97 -11.44
N ASN A 403 -12.23 4.90 -10.80
CA ASN A 403 -10.95 4.94 -10.10
C ASN A 403 -9.82 5.31 -11.08
N THR A 404 -9.01 6.31 -10.73
CA THR A 404 -7.82 6.73 -11.49
C THR A 404 -6.60 6.74 -10.58
N GLY A 405 -5.48 6.16 -11.05
CA GLY A 405 -4.27 6.04 -10.24
C GLY A 405 -3.24 5.08 -10.82
N TRP A 406 -2.16 4.84 -10.06
CA TRP A 406 -1.12 3.85 -10.34
C TRP A 406 -1.18 2.70 -9.35
N HIS A 407 -1.42 1.48 -9.83
CA HIS A 407 -1.46 0.28 -8.99
C HIS A 407 -0.87 -0.92 -9.70
N PHE A 408 0.28 -1.40 -9.20
CA PHE A 408 0.83 -2.71 -9.53
C PHE A 408 0.54 -3.68 -8.38
N PRO A 409 -0.27 -4.73 -8.58
CA PRO A 409 -0.53 -5.74 -7.55
C PRO A 409 0.74 -6.45 -7.13
N LEU A 410 0.84 -6.78 -5.85
CA LEU A 410 1.95 -7.55 -5.30
C LEU A 410 1.70 -9.04 -5.45
N LEU A 411 2.76 -9.82 -5.26
CA LEU A 411 2.70 -11.27 -5.22
C LEU A 411 2.61 -11.73 -3.76
N ASP A 412 2.15 -12.97 -3.58
CA ASP A 412 2.33 -13.65 -2.31
C ASP A 412 3.81 -13.70 -1.93
N ASN A 413 4.09 -13.66 -0.63
CA ASN A 413 5.42 -13.64 -0.05
C ASN A 413 6.29 -12.41 -0.36
N SER A 414 5.78 -11.38 -1.07
CA SER A 414 6.51 -10.12 -1.24
C SER A 414 6.80 -9.48 0.12
N THR A 415 8.03 -9.02 0.33
CA THR A 415 8.42 -8.33 1.57
C THR A 415 8.30 -6.82 1.40
N VAL A 416 7.57 -6.18 2.30
CA VAL A 416 7.24 -4.74 2.25
C VAL A 416 7.72 -4.03 3.50
N LEU A 417 7.93 -2.72 3.39
CA LEU A 417 8.14 -1.84 4.53
C LEU A 417 6.80 -1.24 4.94
N VAL A 418 6.47 -1.34 6.22
CA VAL A 418 5.26 -0.79 6.83
C VAL A 418 5.66 0.31 7.81
N THR A 419 4.91 1.40 7.81
CA THR A 419 4.99 2.47 8.82
C THR A 419 3.70 2.57 9.60
N LEU A 420 3.72 3.34 10.69
CA LEU A 420 2.59 3.62 11.55
C LEU A 420 2.24 5.11 11.41
N LEU A 421 1.12 5.42 10.76
CA LEU A 421 0.71 6.81 10.50
C LEU A 421 0.49 7.54 11.83
N ASN A 422 1.10 8.73 11.97
CA ASN A 422 1.08 9.54 13.19
C ASN A 422 1.58 8.79 14.45
N ASN A 423 2.47 7.81 14.28
CA ASN A 423 2.96 6.95 15.37
C ASN A 423 1.81 6.22 16.11
N ASP A 424 0.70 5.93 15.41
CA ASP A 424 -0.43 5.15 15.93
C ASP A 424 -0.28 3.68 15.50
N PRO A 425 -0.05 2.75 16.45
CA PRO A 425 0.05 1.33 16.17
C PRO A 425 -1.17 0.77 15.43
N ASN A 426 -2.34 1.38 15.56
CA ASN A 426 -3.57 0.90 14.92
C ASN A 426 -3.72 1.41 13.46
N ARG A 427 -2.73 2.13 12.93
CA ARG A 427 -2.75 2.69 11.57
C ARG A 427 -1.52 2.29 10.75
N PRO A 428 -1.33 0.97 10.51
CA PRO A 428 -0.27 0.52 9.62
C PRO A 428 -0.54 0.97 8.18
N CYS A 429 0.51 1.34 7.47
CA CYS A 429 0.48 1.71 6.06
C CYS A 429 1.72 1.14 5.35
N ILE A 430 1.51 0.45 4.23
CA ILE A 430 2.62 -0.07 3.42
C ILE A 430 3.27 1.10 2.67
N MET A 431 4.56 1.33 2.90
CA MET A 431 5.32 2.39 2.25
C MET A 431 5.86 1.98 0.88
N GLY A 432 6.30 0.72 0.76
CA GLY A 432 6.99 0.23 -0.43
C GLY A 432 7.81 -1.02 -0.13
N PHE A 433 8.90 -1.21 -0.87
CA PHE A 433 9.77 -2.40 -0.84
C PHE A 433 11.22 -1.98 -0.67
N ALA A 434 12.05 -2.87 -0.14
CA ALA A 434 13.50 -2.72 -0.18
C ALA A 434 14.12 -3.94 -0.90
N SER A 435 15.13 -3.68 -1.73
CA SER A 435 15.84 -4.73 -2.48
C SER A 435 16.58 -5.71 -1.57
N GLU A 436 17.03 -5.25 -0.39
CA GLU A 436 17.72 -6.06 0.62
C GLU A 436 16.93 -7.33 1.04
N PHE A 437 15.62 -7.35 0.83
CA PHE A 437 14.78 -8.52 1.09
C PHE A 437 14.81 -9.58 -0.03
N GLY A 438 15.84 -9.58 -0.88
CA GLY A 438 15.96 -10.52 -2.01
C GLY A 438 14.96 -10.25 -3.13
N GLN A 439 14.49 -9.01 -3.25
CA GLN A 439 13.55 -8.57 -4.28
C GLN A 439 14.24 -7.54 -5.18
N ASP A 440 15.23 -8.02 -5.92
CA ASP A 440 16.02 -7.17 -6.81
C ASP A 440 15.16 -6.57 -7.93
N GLY A 441 15.37 -5.29 -8.20
CA GLY A 441 14.69 -4.59 -9.27
C GLY A 441 15.19 -4.99 -10.67
N PRO A 442 14.48 -4.59 -11.75
CA PRO A 442 14.84 -4.92 -13.12
C PRO A 442 16.08 -4.15 -13.65
N VAL A 443 16.62 -3.23 -12.85
CA VAL A 443 17.79 -2.40 -13.17
C VAL A 443 18.88 -2.67 -12.15
N ASN A 444 20.06 -3.03 -12.64
CA ASN A 444 21.25 -3.31 -11.86
C ASN A 444 22.49 -2.70 -12.55
N SER A 445 23.69 -3.03 -12.05
CA SER A 445 24.93 -2.46 -12.58
C SER A 445 25.18 -2.70 -14.08
N SER A 446 24.67 -3.80 -14.65
CA SER A 446 24.87 -4.16 -16.06
C SER A 446 23.98 -3.37 -17.03
N ASN A 447 22.86 -2.82 -16.56
CA ASN A 447 21.89 -2.07 -17.37
C ASN A 447 21.47 -0.75 -16.70
N LYS A 448 22.40 -0.12 -16.00
CA LYS A 448 22.22 1.12 -15.22
C LYS A 448 21.77 2.35 -16.03
N HIS A 449 21.86 2.28 -17.36
CA HIS A 449 21.38 3.32 -18.28
C HIS A 449 19.88 3.15 -18.62
N GLN A 450 19.20 2.13 -18.09
CA GLN A 450 17.80 1.85 -18.40
C GLN A 450 16.86 2.28 -17.26
N SER A 451 15.72 2.84 -17.63
CA SER A 451 14.52 2.96 -16.79
C SER A 451 13.47 1.96 -17.27
N ARG A 452 13.11 0.97 -16.44
CA ARG A 452 12.26 -0.17 -16.85
C ARG A 452 11.03 -0.31 -15.97
N ILE A 453 9.88 -0.58 -16.59
CA ILE A 453 8.65 -1.05 -15.94
C ILE A 453 8.38 -2.47 -16.45
N VAL A 454 8.52 -3.47 -15.58
CA VAL A 454 8.37 -4.89 -15.94
C VAL A 454 7.31 -5.54 -15.05
N THR A 455 6.34 -6.22 -15.66
CA THR A 455 5.29 -6.98 -14.96
C THR A 455 5.65 -8.47 -14.84
N PRO A 456 5.03 -9.25 -13.92
CA PRO A 456 5.37 -10.67 -13.74
C PRO A 456 5.27 -11.54 -15.01
N SER A 457 4.38 -11.20 -15.94
CA SER A 457 4.25 -11.88 -17.24
C SER A 457 5.20 -11.34 -18.32
N GLN A 458 6.19 -10.54 -17.95
CA GLN A 458 7.18 -9.93 -18.85
C GLN A 458 6.59 -8.97 -19.90
N ASN A 459 5.54 -8.23 -19.56
CA ASN A 459 5.23 -6.99 -20.29
C ASN A 459 6.17 -5.90 -19.81
N GLU A 460 6.88 -5.25 -20.73
CA GLU A 460 7.98 -4.35 -20.42
C GLU A 460 7.89 -3.04 -21.21
N LEU A 461 8.06 -1.93 -20.51
CA LEU A 461 8.38 -0.61 -21.07
C LEU A 461 9.77 -0.20 -20.62
N THR A 462 10.64 0.14 -21.57
CA THR A 462 12.04 0.50 -21.32
C THR A 462 12.37 1.83 -21.99
N LEU A 463 13.01 2.72 -21.23
CA LEU A 463 13.65 3.93 -21.70
C LEU A 463 15.15 3.76 -21.47
N ASP A 464 15.93 3.77 -22.53
CA ASP A 464 17.38 3.57 -22.51
C ASP A 464 18.11 4.90 -22.78
N ASP A 465 19.06 5.23 -21.90
CA ASP A 465 19.87 6.45 -21.97
C ASP A 465 21.30 6.20 -22.53
N GLU A 466 21.68 4.96 -22.87
CA GLU A 466 22.95 4.70 -23.58
C GLU A 466 22.88 5.24 -25.01
N LEU A 467 21.75 4.99 -25.68
CA LEU A 467 21.28 5.70 -26.85
C LEU A 467 19.78 5.95 -26.66
N PRO A 468 19.24 7.14 -26.98
CA PRO A 468 17.82 7.42 -26.77
C PRO A 468 16.94 6.39 -27.47
N ASN A 469 16.38 5.48 -26.68
CA ASN A 469 15.56 4.36 -27.14
C ASN A 469 14.36 4.19 -26.22
N ILE A 470 13.17 4.07 -26.80
CA ILE A 470 11.94 3.75 -26.08
C ILE A 470 11.38 2.47 -26.67
N ARG A 471 11.26 1.43 -25.85
CA ARG A 471 10.79 0.10 -26.27
C ARG A 471 9.64 -0.38 -25.40
N LEU A 472 8.55 -0.78 -26.05
CA LEU A 472 7.42 -1.50 -25.44
C LEU A 472 7.40 -2.92 -26.02
N GLN A 473 7.45 -3.93 -25.16
CA GLN A 473 7.49 -5.33 -25.59
C GLN A 473 6.69 -6.26 -24.68
N THR A 474 6.28 -7.39 -25.26
CA THR A 474 5.80 -8.57 -24.52
C THR A 474 6.94 -9.54 -24.24
N LEU A 475 6.64 -10.65 -23.56
CA LEU A 475 7.58 -11.71 -23.24
C LEU A 475 8.48 -12.05 -24.45
N ASP A 476 9.80 -11.96 -24.23
CA ASP A 476 10.82 -12.32 -25.21
C ASP A 476 10.75 -11.55 -26.54
N GLY A 477 10.15 -10.34 -26.54
CA GLY A 477 10.08 -9.52 -27.74
C GLY A 477 9.15 -10.08 -28.83
N GLN A 478 8.21 -10.97 -28.49
CA GLN A 478 7.28 -11.54 -29.46
C GLN A 478 6.46 -10.47 -30.19
N THR A 479 6.14 -9.37 -29.52
CA THR A 479 5.61 -8.13 -30.11
C THR A 479 6.37 -6.94 -29.58
N ILE A 480 6.76 -6.01 -30.47
CA ILE A 480 7.60 -4.86 -30.15
C ILE A 480 7.04 -3.60 -30.82
N LEU A 481 7.03 -2.50 -30.07
CA LEU A 481 7.03 -1.14 -30.55
C LEU A 481 8.30 -0.44 -30.06
N GLU A 482 9.13 0.05 -30.97
CA GLU A 482 10.40 0.67 -30.64
C GLU A 482 10.56 2.03 -31.36
N LEU A 483 11.02 3.03 -30.61
CA LEU A 483 11.46 4.33 -31.13
C LEU A 483 12.95 4.44 -30.83
N ASN A 484 13.77 4.37 -31.87
CA ASN A 484 15.22 4.30 -31.72
C ASN A 484 15.89 5.49 -32.40
N CYS A 485 16.75 6.19 -31.65
CA CYS A 485 17.55 7.31 -32.15
C CYS A 485 18.99 6.88 -32.49
N ALA A 486 19.14 5.83 -33.30
CA ALA A 486 20.44 5.37 -33.75
C ALA A 486 21.17 6.47 -34.54
N SER A 487 22.47 6.62 -34.29
CA SER A 487 23.32 7.64 -34.91
C SER A 487 23.41 7.52 -36.44
N ALA A 488 23.16 6.33 -36.99
CA ALA A 488 23.13 6.07 -38.44
C ALA A 488 21.75 6.31 -39.10
N GLY A 489 20.70 6.57 -38.32
CA GLY A 489 19.36 6.83 -38.83
C GLY A 489 18.28 6.46 -37.81
N PRO A 490 17.50 7.42 -37.29
CA PRO A 490 16.42 7.12 -36.35
C PRO A 490 15.31 6.31 -37.04
N TYR A 491 14.73 5.36 -36.32
CA TYR A 491 13.66 4.51 -36.84
C TYR A 491 12.54 4.27 -35.83
N ILE A 492 11.39 3.88 -36.37
CA ILE A 492 10.26 3.34 -35.61
C ILE A 492 10.05 1.90 -36.09
N MET A 493 10.05 0.94 -35.16
CA MET A 493 9.79 -0.46 -35.47
C MET A 493 8.46 -0.91 -34.85
N LEU A 494 7.64 -1.57 -35.66
CA LEU A 494 6.45 -2.30 -35.23
C LEU A 494 6.57 -3.74 -35.73
N ALA A 495 6.77 -4.69 -34.82
CA ALA A 495 7.07 -6.08 -35.15
C ALA A 495 6.21 -7.07 -34.35
N ALA A 496 5.89 -8.20 -34.99
CA ALA A 496 5.25 -9.37 -34.38
C ALA A 496 5.90 -10.64 -34.95
N GLN A 497 6.54 -11.45 -34.10
CA GLN A 497 7.37 -12.58 -34.55
C GLN A 497 6.52 -13.78 -35.02
N TYR A 498 5.48 -14.13 -34.26
CA TYR A 498 4.64 -15.31 -34.50
C TYR A 498 3.17 -14.98 -34.82
N GLY A 499 2.85 -13.70 -35.05
CA GLY A 499 1.47 -13.24 -35.19
C GLY A 499 1.28 -12.17 -36.26
N PRO A 500 0.01 -11.88 -36.65
CA PRO A 500 -0.29 -10.83 -37.61
C PRO A 500 -0.24 -9.43 -36.96
N ILE A 501 0.16 -8.43 -37.75
CA ILE A 501 -0.10 -7.02 -37.43
C ILE A 501 -1.40 -6.62 -38.11
N LYS A 502 -2.39 -6.15 -37.34
CA LYS A 502 -3.68 -5.69 -37.85
C LYS A 502 -3.83 -4.18 -37.65
N LEU A 503 -3.88 -3.43 -38.75
CA LEU A 503 -4.14 -1.98 -38.75
C LEU A 503 -5.55 -1.71 -39.28
N THR A 504 -6.42 -1.11 -38.49
CA THR A 504 -7.82 -0.82 -38.87
C THR A 504 -8.11 0.67 -38.65
N ALA A 505 -8.74 1.33 -39.64
CA ALA A 505 -9.17 2.72 -39.51
C ALA A 505 -10.63 2.86 -39.94
N GLY A 506 -11.40 3.68 -39.21
CA GLY A 506 -12.81 3.94 -39.51
C GLY A 506 -13.06 4.96 -40.64
N GLN A 507 -12.03 5.70 -41.06
CA GLN A 507 -12.12 6.70 -42.13
C GLN A 507 -11.05 6.46 -43.19
N TYR A 508 -9.81 6.92 -42.95
CA TYR A 508 -8.70 6.78 -43.89
C TYR A 508 -7.43 6.36 -43.17
N GLN A 509 -6.58 5.61 -43.87
CA GLN A 509 -5.16 5.43 -43.53
C GLN A 509 -4.36 6.16 -44.60
N ARG A 510 -3.49 7.09 -44.21
CA ARG A 510 -2.71 7.90 -45.15
C ARG A 510 -1.22 7.67 -44.94
N TRP A 511 -0.54 7.31 -46.02
CA TRP A 511 0.92 7.18 -46.07
C TRP A 511 1.47 8.31 -46.94
N ILE A 512 2.33 9.15 -46.37
CA ILE A 512 3.04 10.21 -47.09
C ILE A 512 4.52 9.95 -46.90
N VAL A 513 5.24 9.71 -47.99
CA VAL A 513 6.68 9.46 -47.97
C VAL A 513 7.32 10.38 -48.99
N GLN A 514 8.37 11.11 -48.60
CA GLN A 514 9.02 12.10 -49.46
C GLN A 514 9.84 11.44 -50.57
N GLU A 515 10.55 10.36 -50.22
CA GLU A 515 11.39 9.63 -51.17
C GLU A 515 10.74 8.31 -51.58
N ASN A 516 10.93 7.25 -50.79
CA ASN A 516 10.63 5.88 -51.20
C ASN A 516 9.72 5.16 -50.22
N LEU A 517 8.53 4.74 -50.67
CA LEU A 517 7.72 3.74 -49.96
C LEU A 517 8.06 2.35 -50.47
N ILE A 518 8.56 1.48 -49.59
CA ILE A 518 8.97 0.11 -49.93
C ILE A 518 8.08 -0.87 -49.16
N GLN A 519 7.40 -1.75 -49.89
CA GLN A 519 6.60 -2.84 -49.32
C GLN A 519 7.10 -4.17 -49.85
N LYS A 520 7.42 -5.10 -48.94
CA LYS A 520 7.96 -6.40 -49.28
C LYS A 520 7.08 -7.48 -48.68
N HIS A 521 6.72 -8.47 -49.49
CA HIS A 521 5.83 -9.57 -49.11
C HIS A 521 6.50 -10.89 -49.49
N GLY A 522 6.78 -11.76 -48.51
CA GLY A 522 7.29 -13.11 -48.78
C GLY A 522 6.21 -14.05 -49.33
N GLY A 523 4.95 -13.78 -49.01
CA GLY A 523 3.77 -14.52 -49.48
C GLY A 523 2.92 -13.70 -50.47
N ALA A 524 1.61 -13.97 -50.49
CA ALA A 524 0.67 -13.23 -51.33
C ALA A 524 0.35 -11.84 -50.76
N TYR A 525 0.35 -10.81 -51.62
CA TYR A 525 -0.26 -9.52 -51.34
C TYR A 525 -1.71 -9.54 -51.86
N LEU A 526 -2.68 -9.36 -50.97
CA LEU A 526 -4.11 -9.30 -51.30
C LEU A 526 -4.67 -7.94 -50.91
N GLU A 527 -5.10 -7.17 -51.91
CA GLU A 527 -5.84 -5.93 -51.72
C GLU A 527 -7.29 -6.16 -52.16
N LYS A 528 -8.23 -5.93 -51.26
CA LYS A 528 -9.67 -6.04 -51.54
C LYS A 528 -10.31 -4.69 -51.32
N VAL A 529 -10.88 -4.14 -52.39
CA VAL A 529 -11.58 -2.86 -52.39
C VAL A 529 -13.03 -3.10 -52.76
N ASN A 530 -13.96 -2.53 -51.98
CA ASN A 530 -15.40 -2.73 -52.18
C ASN A 530 -15.97 -1.80 -53.27
N THR A 531 -15.39 -0.61 -53.41
CA THR A 531 -15.76 0.39 -54.40
C THR A 531 -14.60 0.57 -55.37
N ASP A 532 -13.85 1.67 -55.27
CA ASP A 532 -12.86 2.09 -56.25
C ASP A 532 -11.44 2.03 -55.69
N SER A 533 -10.54 1.38 -56.45
CA SER A 533 -9.09 1.39 -56.23
C SER A 533 -8.44 2.33 -57.24
N ILE A 534 -7.96 3.49 -56.79
CA ILE A 534 -7.38 4.53 -57.67
C ILE A 534 -5.89 4.66 -57.38
N VAL A 535 -5.05 4.45 -58.39
CA VAL A 535 -3.58 4.64 -58.33
C VAL A 535 -3.18 5.66 -59.38
N ASN A 536 -2.84 6.87 -58.96
CA ASN A 536 -2.38 7.96 -59.83
C ASN A 536 -0.85 8.06 -59.78
N ILE A 537 -0.21 8.09 -60.95
CA ILE A 537 1.25 8.16 -61.09
C ILE A 537 1.57 9.23 -62.14
N ASP A 538 2.16 10.34 -61.70
CA ASP A 538 2.54 11.45 -62.59
C ASP A 538 3.76 11.11 -63.47
N GLY A 539 4.62 10.22 -62.98
CA GLY A 539 5.82 9.76 -63.67
C GLY A 539 5.63 8.44 -64.43
N ASN A 540 6.64 7.58 -64.36
CA ASN A 540 6.65 6.30 -65.07
C ASN A 540 6.05 5.19 -64.22
N ARG A 541 5.25 4.31 -64.85
CA ARG A 541 4.73 3.09 -64.23
C ARG A 541 5.37 1.85 -64.83
N GLN A 542 6.02 1.04 -63.99
CA GLN A 542 6.57 -0.26 -64.38
C GLN A 542 5.88 -1.39 -63.62
N LEU A 543 5.32 -2.37 -64.34
CA LEU A 543 4.80 -3.60 -63.77
C LEU A 543 5.57 -4.79 -64.34
N GLN A 544 6.20 -5.57 -63.46
CA GLN A 544 7.03 -6.71 -63.86
C GLN A 544 6.58 -7.99 -63.16
N SER A 545 6.62 -9.13 -63.86
CA SER A 545 6.38 -10.45 -63.26
C SER A 545 7.29 -11.51 -63.87
N ALA A 546 7.86 -12.37 -63.04
CA ALA A 546 8.67 -13.48 -63.52
C ALA A 546 7.83 -14.57 -64.22
N LYS A 547 6.58 -14.79 -63.77
CA LYS A 547 5.77 -15.94 -64.20
C LYS A 547 4.57 -15.58 -65.04
N GLN A 548 3.71 -14.65 -64.63
CA GLN A 548 2.48 -14.30 -65.35
C GLN A 548 1.90 -13.01 -64.79
N GLN A 549 1.23 -12.23 -65.63
CA GLN A 549 0.33 -11.15 -65.19
C GLN A 549 -1.08 -11.46 -65.67
N ILE A 550 -2.05 -11.44 -64.75
CA ILE A 550 -3.46 -11.67 -65.06
C ILE A 550 -4.28 -10.52 -64.47
N VAL A 551 -5.06 -9.86 -65.32
CA VAL A 551 -6.07 -8.89 -64.90
C VAL A 551 -7.44 -9.47 -65.23
N ARG A 552 -8.34 -9.47 -64.24
CA ARG A 552 -9.75 -9.84 -64.42
C ARG A 552 -10.64 -8.75 -63.82
N SER A 553 -11.68 -8.36 -64.54
CA SER A 553 -12.66 -7.39 -64.04
C SER A 553 -14.02 -7.66 -64.66
N LYS A 554 -15.08 -7.48 -63.87
CA LYS A 554 -16.47 -7.51 -64.34
C LYS A 554 -16.94 -6.19 -64.95
N ALA A 555 -16.19 -5.11 -64.70
CA ALA A 555 -16.52 -3.76 -65.13
C ALA A 555 -15.49 -3.24 -66.14
N ASN A 556 -15.75 -2.06 -66.69
CA ASN A 556 -14.80 -1.35 -67.53
C ASN A 556 -13.47 -1.17 -66.78
N THR A 557 -12.35 -1.43 -67.46
CA THR A 557 -11.02 -1.31 -66.87
C THR A 557 -10.18 -0.36 -67.71
N SER A 558 -9.68 0.70 -67.09
CA SER A 558 -8.79 1.67 -67.71
C SER A 558 -7.39 1.58 -67.12
N PHE A 559 -6.39 1.58 -67.99
CA PHE A 559 -4.98 1.73 -67.65
C PHE A 559 -4.49 2.98 -68.37
N ILE A 560 -4.31 4.07 -67.62
CA ILE A 560 -3.98 5.38 -68.17
C ILE A 560 -2.68 5.85 -67.52
N SER A 561 -1.75 6.33 -68.34
CA SER A 561 -0.47 6.88 -67.90
C SER A 561 -0.21 8.22 -68.58
N ASP A 562 0.10 9.25 -67.79
CA ASP A 562 0.56 10.54 -68.30
C ASP A 562 2.06 10.53 -68.68
N GLY A 563 2.81 9.52 -68.20
CA GLY A 563 4.20 9.23 -68.59
C GLY A 563 4.33 7.97 -69.45
N HIS A 564 5.46 7.25 -69.31
CA HIS A 564 5.66 5.95 -69.95
C HIS A 564 5.01 4.81 -69.15
N GLN A 565 4.41 3.85 -69.85
CA GLN A 565 3.84 2.66 -69.25
C GLN A 565 4.51 1.40 -69.80
N HIS A 566 5.13 0.64 -68.89
CA HIS A 566 5.91 -0.55 -69.22
C HIS A 566 5.40 -1.77 -68.46
N TRP A 567 4.93 -2.78 -69.21
CA TRP A 567 4.51 -4.06 -68.68
C TRP A 567 5.37 -5.17 -69.27
N GLN A 568 5.96 -5.98 -68.39
CA GLN A 568 6.80 -7.10 -68.82
C GLN A 568 6.58 -8.39 -68.05
N THR A 569 6.68 -9.50 -68.79
CA THR A 569 6.73 -10.86 -68.22
C THR A 569 7.90 -11.67 -68.78
N LYS A 570 8.55 -12.45 -67.90
CA LYS A 570 9.64 -13.38 -68.32
C LYS A 570 9.10 -14.70 -68.86
N SER A 571 7.98 -15.20 -68.32
CA SER A 571 7.32 -16.44 -68.77
C SER A 571 5.78 -16.36 -68.75
N LYS A 572 5.08 -17.41 -69.23
CA LYS A 572 3.61 -17.66 -69.32
C LYS A 572 2.68 -16.54 -69.82
N GLY A 573 3.21 -15.39 -70.23
CA GLY A 573 2.49 -14.31 -70.91
C GLY A 573 1.69 -13.37 -70.00
N MET A 574 0.91 -12.50 -70.64
CA MET A 574 0.06 -11.49 -70.00
C MET A 574 -1.38 -11.69 -70.46
N THR A 575 -2.34 -11.62 -69.54
CA THR A 575 -3.75 -11.85 -69.86
C THR A 575 -4.66 -10.84 -69.19
N LEU A 576 -5.39 -10.09 -69.99
CA LEU A 576 -6.49 -9.21 -69.55
C LEU A 576 -7.80 -9.86 -69.99
N ARG A 577 -8.65 -10.26 -69.05
CA ARG A 577 -10.00 -10.78 -69.30
C ARG A 577 -11.01 -9.91 -68.60
N ILE A 578 -11.63 -9.01 -69.34
CA ILE A 578 -12.48 -7.95 -68.80
C ILE A 578 -13.87 -8.12 -69.41
N GLU A 579 -14.92 -8.17 -68.58
CA GLU A 579 -16.30 -8.33 -69.05
C GLU A 579 -16.93 -6.99 -69.50
N GLY A 580 -16.27 -5.86 -69.22
CA GLY A 580 -16.57 -4.54 -69.77
C GLY A 580 -15.60 -4.11 -70.88
N ALA A 581 -15.52 -2.81 -71.16
CA ALA A 581 -14.53 -2.24 -72.07
C ALA A 581 -13.13 -2.18 -71.44
N VAL A 582 -12.09 -2.25 -72.29
CA VAL A 582 -10.69 -2.10 -71.89
C VAL A 582 -10.11 -0.89 -72.58
N THR A 583 -9.57 0.05 -71.80
CA THR A 583 -8.84 1.20 -72.33
C THR A 583 -7.40 1.16 -71.83
N ILE A 584 -6.43 1.11 -72.73
CA ILE A 584 -5.01 1.27 -72.44
C ILE A 584 -4.54 2.54 -73.15
N SER A 585 -4.20 3.57 -72.39
CA SER A 585 -3.81 4.88 -72.91
C SER A 585 -2.51 5.36 -72.28
N SER A 586 -1.59 5.85 -73.11
CA SER A 586 -0.33 6.42 -72.66
C SER A 586 -0.02 7.70 -73.43
N LYS A 587 0.29 8.79 -72.73
CA LYS A 587 0.84 10.01 -73.34
C LYS A 587 2.31 9.83 -73.75
N GLY A 588 3.07 9.04 -72.99
CA GLY A 588 4.41 8.59 -73.36
C GLY A 588 4.41 7.28 -74.16
N SER A 589 5.54 6.60 -74.24
CA SER A 589 5.65 5.25 -74.81
C SER A 589 4.88 4.19 -73.99
N GLN A 590 4.17 3.31 -74.68
CA GLN A 590 3.55 2.11 -74.12
C GLN A 590 4.34 0.87 -74.55
N LEU A 591 4.83 0.06 -73.63
CA LEU A 591 5.52 -1.18 -73.94
C LEU A 591 4.89 -2.36 -73.20
N ASN A 592 4.35 -3.32 -73.95
CA ASN A 592 3.84 -4.59 -73.47
C ASN A 592 4.71 -5.72 -74.01
N LYS A 593 5.59 -6.29 -73.19
CA LYS A 593 6.56 -7.31 -73.61
C LYS A 593 6.36 -8.61 -72.85
N THR A 594 6.16 -9.71 -73.56
CA THR A 594 6.25 -11.07 -73.01
C THR A 594 7.49 -11.75 -73.57
N SER A 595 8.34 -12.35 -72.75
CA SER A 595 9.57 -13.03 -73.24
C SER A 595 9.31 -14.47 -73.67
N SER A 596 8.22 -15.08 -73.16
CA SER A 596 7.62 -16.31 -73.66
C SER A 596 6.13 -16.33 -73.31
N GLY A 597 5.30 -16.99 -74.14
CA GLY A 597 3.84 -16.95 -74.04
C GLY A 597 3.20 -15.74 -74.75
N SER A 598 1.87 -15.65 -74.67
CA SER A 598 1.07 -14.66 -75.42
C SER A 598 0.71 -13.41 -74.60
N TYR A 599 0.56 -12.28 -75.28
CA TYR A 599 -0.18 -11.12 -74.78
C TYR A 599 -1.65 -11.24 -75.23
N LEU A 600 -2.57 -11.48 -74.30
CA LEU A 600 -4.00 -11.66 -74.57
C LEU A 600 -4.80 -10.53 -73.92
N VAL A 601 -5.61 -9.83 -74.72
CA VAL A 601 -6.66 -8.93 -74.22
C VAL A 601 -7.99 -9.42 -74.78
N GLN A 602 -8.94 -9.71 -73.88
CA GLN A 602 -10.25 -10.21 -74.22
C GLN A 602 -11.30 -9.35 -73.50
N ALA A 603 -12.19 -8.75 -74.30
CA ALA A 603 -13.33 -7.98 -73.85
C ALA A 603 -14.51 -8.21 -74.82
N PRO A 604 -15.76 -8.27 -74.33
CA PRO A 604 -16.94 -8.35 -75.20
C PRO A 604 -17.28 -7.01 -75.87
N ASN A 605 -16.77 -5.90 -75.31
CA ASN A 605 -16.94 -4.53 -75.79
C ASN A 605 -15.63 -4.01 -76.40
N ASP A 606 -15.46 -2.69 -76.45
CA ASP A 606 -14.28 -2.04 -77.03
C ASP A 606 -12.98 -2.43 -76.32
N ILE A 607 -11.97 -2.78 -77.13
CA ILE A 607 -10.57 -2.85 -76.72
C ILE A 607 -9.86 -1.66 -77.37
N THR A 608 -9.61 -0.64 -76.56
CA THR A 608 -9.03 0.62 -77.02
C THR A 608 -7.57 0.71 -76.58
N PHE A 609 -6.67 0.82 -77.55
CA PHE A 609 -5.28 1.20 -77.32
C PHE A 609 -5.07 2.61 -77.90
N THR A 610 -4.65 3.56 -77.07
CA THR A 610 -4.45 4.94 -77.50
C THR A 610 -3.05 5.44 -77.13
N GLY A 611 -2.29 5.90 -78.12
CA GLY A 611 -1.13 6.74 -77.90
C GLY A 611 -1.53 8.19 -78.15
N THR A 612 -1.56 9.03 -77.12
CA THR A 612 -2.03 10.42 -77.22
C THR A 612 -0.89 11.44 -77.25
N GLY A 613 0.37 11.01 -77.23
CA GLY A 613 1.56 11.86 -77.33
C GLY A 613 2.65 11.27 -78.23
N GLY A 614 3.84 11.87 -78.23
CA GLY A 614 4.95 11.55 -79.16
C GLY A 614 5.74 10.27 -78.84
N GLY A 615 5.18 9.32 -78.08
CA GLY A 615 5.84 8.06 -77.71
C GLY A 615 5.59 6.91 -78.68
N THR A 616 6.36 5.83 -78.55
CA THR A 616 6.12 4.58 -79.31
C THR A 616 5.22 3.63 -78.51
N MET A 617 4.21 3.04 -79.15
CA MET A 617 3.49 1.89 -78.62
C MET A 617 4.08 0.59 -79.17
N THR A 618 4.42 -0.38 -78.33
CA THR A 618 4.97 -1.67 -78.75
C THR A 618 4.33 -2.80 -77.95
N ILE A 619 3.82 -3.80 -78.66
CA ILE A 619 3.35 -5.07 -78.11
C ILE A 619 4.19 -6.17 -78.74
N SER A 620 4.93 -6.94 -77.94
CA SER A 620 5.85 -7.96 -78.46
C SER A 620 5.91 -9.19 -77.57
N ASN A 621 6.08 -10.35 -78.20
CA ASN A 621 6.38 -11.62 -77.54
C ASN A 621 7.88 -12.00 -77.59
N GLY A 622 8.76 -11.02 -77.80
CA GLY A 622 10.20 -11.20 -77.90
C GLY A 622 10.69 -11.53 -79.31
N THR A 623 9.98 -12.39 -80.05
CA THR A 623 10.35 -12.80 -81.43
C THR A 623 9.50 -12.17 -82.53
N GLY A 624 8.36 -11.58 -82.17
CA GLY A 624 7.44 -10.88 -83.07
C GLY A 624 6.57 -9.88 -82.32
N GLY A 625 5.79 -9.09 -83.04
CA GLY A 625 4.94 -8.07 -82.42
C GLY A 625 4.39 -7.02 -83.37
N PHE A 626 3.79 -6.01 -82.75
CA PHE A 626 3.23 -4.82 -83.37
C PHE A 626 3.82 -3.57 -82.71
N LYS A 627 4.19 -2.58 -83.51
CA LYS A 627 4.67 -1.28 -83.05
C LYS A 627 3.95 -0.17 -83.79
N ILE A 628 3.59 0.90 -83.08
CA ILE A 628 3.13 2.17 -83.62
C ILE A 628 4.13 3.23 -83.14
N ASP A 629 4.78 3.92 -84.06
CA ASP A 629 5.69 5.01 -83.71
C ASP A 629 4.97 6.36 -83.55
N SER A 630 5.71 7.38 -83.13
CA SER A 630 5.20 8.73 -82.88
C SER A 630 4.72 9.45 -84.15
N SER A 631 5.06 8.95 -85.33
CA SER A 631 4.62 9.46 -86.63
C SER A 631 3.37 8.74 -87.14
N GLY A 632 2.84 7.78 -86.37
CA GLY A 632 1.66 7.00 -86.74
C GLY A 632 1.97 5.81 -87.65
N ASN A 633 3.24 5.49 -87.91
CA ASN A 633 3.58 4.33 -88.73
C ASN A 633 3.35 3.03 -87.94
N ILE A 634 2.65 2.08 -88.57
CA ILE A 634 2.41 0.75 -88.00
C ILE A 634 3.43 -0.24 -88.58
N LYS A 635 4.15 -0.93 -87.70
CA LYS A 635 5.08 -2.01 -88.05
C LYS A 635 4.65 -3.31 -87.37
N ALA A 636 4.29 -4.30 -88.18
CA ALA A 636 4.18 -5.69 -87.74
C ALA A 636 5.50 -6.43 -88.05
N PHE A 637 5.98 -7.28 -87.15
CA PHE A 637 7.25 -7.99 -87.31
C PHE A 637 7.21 -9.40 -86.70
N GLY A 638 8.03 -10.30 -87.23
CA GLY A 638 8.18 -11.68 -86.77
C GLY A 638 8.55 -12.63 -87.91
N ASN A 639 8.84 -13.90 -87.59
CA ASN A 639 9.23 -14.91 -88.59
C ASN A 639 8.18 -15.12 -89.70
N LYS A 640 6.90 -14.93 -89.36
CA LYS A 640 5.77 -14.92 -90.29
C LYS A 640 4.72 -13.96 -89.79
N VAL A 641 4.38 -12.94 -90.58
CA VAL A 641 3.27 -12.02 -90.32
C VAL A 641 2.13 -12.39 -91.26
N THR A 642 0.97 -12.75 -90.70
CA THR A 642 -0.24 -13.08 -91.48
C THR A 642 -1.35 -12.14 -91.02
N LEU A 643 -1.98 -11.47 -91.98
CA LEU A 643 -3.15 -10.63 -91.76
C LEU A 643 -4.29 -11.28 -92.57
N GLY A 644 -5.35 -11.75 -91.91
CA GLY A 644 -6.42 -12.50 -92.57
C GLY A 644 -7.73 -12.47 -91.79
N GLY A 645 -8.84 -12.57 -92.52
CA GLY A 645 -10.20 -12.70 -92.01
C GLY A 645 -11.11 -13.35 -93.07
N PRO A 646 -12.31 -13.85 -92.71
CA PRO A 646 -13.22 -14.53 -93.64
C PRO A 646 -13.59 -13.68 -94.87
N SER A 647 -13.49 -12.36 -94.75
CA SER A 647 -13.82 -11.37 -95.80
C SER A 647 -12.59 -10.61 -96.33
N GLY A 648 -11.37 -11.10 -96.05
CA GLY A 648 -10.12 -10.39 -96.36
C GLY A 648 -9.77 -9.29 -95.35
N VAL A 649 -8.63 -8.63 -95.55
CA VAL A 649 -8.19 -7.47 -94.74
C VAL A 649 -8.22 -6.23 -95.62
N SER A 650 -9.10 -5.29 -95.30
CA SER A 650 -9.17 -3.99 -95.98
C SER A 650 -8.60 -2.90 -95.07
N PHE A 651 -7.61 -2.17 -95.58
CA PHE A 651 -7.13 -0.95 -94.94
C PHE A 651 -7.82 0.24 -95.60
N ALA A 652 -8.47 1.09 -94.81
CA ALA A 652 -9.11 2.30 -95.31
C ALA A 652 -8.11 3.47 -95.31
N GLY A 653 -8.00 4.20 -96.43
CA GLY A 653 -7.09 5.35 -96.62
C GLY A 653 -5.97 5.11 -97.64
N ASN A 654 -5.08 6.10 -97.82
CA ASN A 654 -3.88 5.94 -98.65
C ASN A 654 -2.89 5.02 -97.93
N VAL A 655 -2.82 3.76 -98.35
CA VAL A 655 -1.96 2.74 -97.75
C VAL A 655 -0.75 2.53 -98.65
N SER A 656 0.44 2.82 -98.14
CA SER A 656 1.70 2.43 -98.78
C SER A 656 2.39 1.39 -97.91
N TYR A 657 2.82 0.29 -98.51
CA TYR A 657 3.59 -0.73 -97.81
C TYR A 657 5.01 -0.78 -98.38
N VAL A 658 5.99 -0.77 -97.49
CA VAL A 658 7.37 -1.06 -97.83
C VAL A 658 7.65 -2.46 -97.27
N ILE A 659 7.91 -3.42 -98.15
CA ILE A 659 8.45 -4.73 -97.77
C ILE A 659 9.98 -4.61 -97.93
N PRO A 660 10.72 -4.28 -96.86
CA PRO A 660 12.17 -4.32 -96.95
C PRO A 660 12.62 -5.77 -97.19
N GLY A 661 13.69 -5.98 -97.96
CA GLY A 661 14.32 -7.30 -98.10
C GLY A 661 14.64 -7.90 -96.73
N ALA A 662 14.76 -9.24 -96.65
CA ALA A 662 14.92 -10.00 -95.41
C ALA A 662 15.90 -9.32 -94.43
N ASN A 663 15.36 -8.62 -93.44
CA ASN A 663 16.13 -8.00 -92.39
C ASN A 663 16.24 -8.98 -91.23
N ALA A 664 17.42 -9.05 -90.61
CA ALA A 664 17.62 -9.81 -89.38
C ALA A 664 16.56 -9.40 -88.34
N PRO A 665 16.04 -10.35 -87.53
CA PRO A 665 15.03 -10.04 -86.52
C PRO A 665 15.55 -8.92 -85.63
N ALA A 666 14.78 -7.84 -85.54
CA ALA A 666 15.09 -6.76 -84.62
C ALA A 666 14.94 -7.30 -83.20
N SER A 667 16.06 -7.70 -82.60
CA SER A 667 16.11 -8.10 -81.20
C SER A 667 15.84 -6.85 -80.35
N ALA A 668 14.67 -6.80 -79.71
CA ALA A 668 14.45 -5.85 -78.64
C ALA A 668 15.46 -6.18 -77.52
N ALA A 669 16.28 -5.21 -77.12
CA ALA A 669 17.31 -5.38 -76.09
C ALA A 669 16.81 -6.22 -74.90
N SER A 670 17.63 -7.19 -74.48
CA SER A 670 17.38 -7.95 -73.25
C SER A 670 17.49 -6.99 -72.08
N VAL A 671 16.37 -6.67 -71.45
CA VAL A 671 16.35 -6.01 -70.14
C VAL A 671 16.10 -7.13 -69.14
N SER A 672 17.13 -7.50 -68.40
CA SER A 672 17.00 -8.43 -67.28
C SER A 672 16.16 -7.76 -66.19
N PRO A 673 15.25 -8.48 -65.50
CA PRO A 673 14.67 -8.00 -64.26
C PRO A 673 15.81 -7.62 -63.32
N ALA A 674 15.69 -6.51 -62.59
CA ALA A 674 16.61 -6.24 -61.50
C ALA A 674 16.52 -7.41 -60.51
N ASP A 675 17.67 -7.97 -60.12
CA ASP A 675 17.71 -8.94 -59.04
C ASP A 675 17.14 -8.28 -57.79
N VAL A 676 16.10 -8.89 -57.22
CA VAL A 676 15.56 -8.49 -55.93
C VAL A 676 16.33 -9.32 -54.91
N PRO A 677 17.25 -8.71 -54.14
CA PRO A 677 18.00 -9.46 -53.14
C PRO A 677 17.03 -10.07 -52.11
N TYR A 678 17.36 -11.29 -51.69
CA TYR A 678 16.70 -11.96 -50.58
C TYR A 678 16.96 -11.15 -49.30
N ILE A 679 15.95 -11.03 -48.44
CA ILE A 679 16.08 -10.32 -47.17
C ILE A 679 15.90 -11.35 -46.07
N ASN A 680 16.93 -11.50 -45.26
CA ASN A 680 16.85 -12.21 -43.99
C ASN A 680 16.09 -11.31 -43.02
N VAL A 681 14.77 -11.45 -43.03
CA VAL A 681 13.89 -10.81 -42.05
C VAL A 681 14.17 -11.50 -40.72
N LEU A 682 14.83 -10.79 -39.79
CA LEU A 682 15.08 -11.16 -38.38
C LEU A 682 16.42 -11.82 -38.00
N LEU A 683 17.53 -11.56 -38.70
CA LEU A 683 18.85 -11.75 -38.08
C LEU A 683 19.36 -10.38 -37.59
N ASN A 684 19.64 -10.28 -36.29
CA ASN A 684 20.25 -9.11 -35.67
C ASN A 684 21.47 -8.68 -36.50
N GLU A 685 21.47 -7.45 -37.02
CA GLU A 685 22.68 -6.76 -37.48
C GLU A 685 23.50 -6.32 -36.27
N SER A 686 23.94 -7.28 -35.44
CA SER A 686 24.84 -7.04 -34.31
C SER A 686 26.13 -7.87 -34.38
N GLU A 687 26.43 -8.49 -35.52
CA GLU A 687 27.67 -9.24 -35.75
C GLU A 687 28.24 -8.98 -37.16
N GLU A 688 28.60 -7.73 -37.44
CA GLU A 688 29.62 -7.43 -38.46
C GLU A 688 30.68 -6.53 -37.84
N GLU A 689 31.45 -7.05 -36.88
CA GLU A 689 32.81 -6.57 -36.57
C GLU A 689 33.56 -7.58 -35.66
N ALA A 690 33.97 -8.73 -36.22
CA ALA A 690 35.11 -9.48 -35.67
C ALA A 690 35.73 -10.35 -36.78
N GLY A 691 37.00 -10.09 -37.08
CA GLY A 691 37.74 -10.75 -38.15
C GLY A 691 38.03 -12.23 -37.92
N ASN A 692 38.12 -12.94 -39.04
CA ASN A 692 39.12 -13.95 -39.38
C ASN A 692 39.71 -14.82 -38.24
N GLU A 693 39.28 -16.09 -38.15
CA GLU A 693 40.09 -17.33 -38.14
C GLU A 693 39.32 -18.51 -37.48
N GLY A 694 39.39 -19.72 -38.09
CA GLY A 694 39.31 -20.99 -37.35
C GLY A 694 38.11 -21.94 -37.57
N GLN A 695 38.31 -22.90 -38.47
CA GLN A 695 37.80 -24.29 -38.57
C GLN A 695 36.77 -24.89 -37.58
N ASP A 696 35.76 -25.55 -38.18
CA ASP A 696 35.10 -26.85 -37.85
C ASP A 696 34.57 -27.18 -36.44
N ALA A 697 33.24 -27.25 -36.29
CA ALA A 697 32.46 -28.44 -35.85
C ALA A 697 30.94 -28.16 -35.76
N PRO A 698 30.03 -29.10 -36.12
CA PRO A 698 28.58 -28.90 -36.02
C PRO A 698 28.03 -29.41 -34.68
N PHE A 699 27.32 -28.56 -33.94
CA PHE A 699 26.45 -29.01 -32.84
C PHE A 699 24.99 -29.10 -33.32
N MET A 700 24.48 -30.33 -33.34
CA MET A 700 23.06 -30.67 -33.45
C MET A 700 22.36 -30.43 -32.10
N PHE A 701 21.19 -29.80 -32.12
CA PHE A 701 20.16 -30.04 -31.10
C PHE A 701 18.81 -30.32 -31.76
N SER A 702 18.26 -31.48 -31.42
CA SER A 702 16.87 -31.87 -31.60
C SER A 702 16.11 -31.63 -30.31
N LEU A 703 14.92 -31.00 -30.42
CA LEU A 703 13.83 -30.82 -29.44
C LEU A 703 14.14 -30.10 -28.13
#